data_AF-A0A942QQT1-F1
#
_entry.id   AF-A0A942QQT1-F1
#
_cell.length_a   1.000
_cell.length_b   1.000
_cell.length_c   1.000
_cell.angle_alpha   90.00
_cell.angle_beta   90.00
_cell.angle_gamma   90.00
#
_symmetry.space_group_name_H-M   'P 1'
#
loop_
_entity.id
_entity.type
_entity.pdbx_description
1 polymer ?
#
loop_
_entity_poly.entity_id
_entity_poly.type
_entity_poly.pdbx_seq_one_letter_code
_entity_poly.pdbx_strand_id
1 'polypeptide(L)'
;MQPSSRLLALLALGTALVSAPALAEMPGTLNLNGATGLIDMPSGDAQRDATFSFSTALIGPVTRSTLSFQFSERLSGSFRFQTWRDFDPVAGDESDRSIDLRYQVLKEGRIAPALTIGLQDLTGRGLYSSEYVAATKTFGDKVKVTAGLGWGRLGSDGGIGSPFGSRPPVDPLGVPNADQWFRGEAAPFAGLEYRVNDDWTLKAEYSSDAYVLEDAERGLIQRDSPFNFGVEYQRSPYMRFGAYSLYGSELALAFHIILDPKSRATGGIVGKAPVPVKARPARAADPEAYDGGWVSQPDAGPILRQNLAKRLARDGIAVENLAYTADTVQVRIRNGRIDAGSQAIGRTARALSHVMPASVEVFEIVPVVNGIGASKVTIRRSDLEALEYTADNATLLRERVTVTDAGPAPAWSLGDEELYPKFRWSLRPVVRLSEPMEGDVGLRLSANYDMAPGWVLSGSIYKEIASNRETSVSTSTLPRVRTDGARYSELGDPALEKLTLAWFARPADSFYSRLSVGYLERMHAGVSGELLWKPVDSQLALGAEVNYSRQRDTDGGLGFGEYDYDIVTGHVSAYYDFGNGYLGQLDVGRYLAGDVGATVSVDRVFANGWRVGAFATVTDVSAEDFGEGGFDKGVRLTIPFNWALGTDTRRGLDLNFRPNGGDGGARLSVDDRLYQSIREYHTDGLDPDWGRVWR
;
A
#
# COMPACT_ATOMS: atom_id res chain seq x y z
N MET A 1 -28.85 -10.21 46.55
CA MET A 1 -29.79 -9.71 45.52
C MET A 1 -29.52 -10.46 44.23
N GLN A 2 -30.38 -11.41 43.85
CA GLN A 2 -30.28 -12.06 42.55
C GLN A 2 -30.76 -11.05 41.48
N PRO A 3 -30.03 -10.82 40.39
CA PRO A 3 -30.54 -10.00 39.30
C PRO A 3 -31.75 -10.71 38.71
N SER A 4 -32.88 -9.99 38.62
CA SER A 4 -34.11 -10.54 38.10
C SER A 4 -33.87 -11.02 36.66
N SER A 5 -34.29 -12.24 36.36
CA SER A 5 -34.24 -12.85 35.02
C SER A 5 -34.92 -12.00 33.93
N ARG A 6 -35.73 -11.01 34.32
CA ARG A 6 -36.33 -10.01 33.45
C ARG A 6 -35.34 -8.94 32.96
N LEU A 7 -34.31 -8.58 33.73
CA LEU A 7 -33.30 -7.58 33.33
C LEU A 7 -32.33 -8.15 32.26
N LEU A 8 -31.94 -9.41 32.42
CA LEU A 8 -31.11 -10.15 31.45
C LEU A 8 -31.87 -10.41 30.14
N ALA A 9 -33.18 -10.66 30.19
CA ALA A 9 -34.01 -10.80 29.00
C ALA A 9 -34.22 -9.45 28.27
N LEU A 10 -34.31 -8.33 29.00
CA LEU A 10 -34.38 -6.97 28.42
C LEU A 10 -33.05 -6.53 27.78
N LEU A 11 -31.92 -6.86 28.39
CA LEU A 11 -30.59 -6.65 27.80
C LEU A 11 -30.38 -7.52 26.54
N ALA A 12 -30.82 -8.78 26.57
CA ALA A 12 -30.73 -9.69 25.42
C ALA A 12 -31.64 -9.28 24.25
N LEU A 13 -32.87 -8.80 24.51
CA LEU A 13 -33.77 -8.25 23.47
C LEU A 13 -33.25 -6.91 22.92
N GLY A 14 -32.66 -6.06 23.77
CA GLY A 14 -32.00 -4.82 23.36
C GLY A 14 -30.86 -5.06 22.38
N THR A 15 -30.01 -6.07 22.64
CA THR A 15 -28.91 -6.45 21.73
C THR A 15 -29.38 -7.08 20.41
N ALA A 16 -30.54 -7.74 20.38
CA ALA A 16 -31.07 -8.40 19.18
C ALA A 16 -31.77 -7.44 18.20
N LEU A 17 -32.33 -6.33 18.68
CA LEU A 17 -32.96 -5.30 17.83
C LEU A 17 -31.95 -4.27 17.27
N VAL A 18 -30.77 -4.15 17.87
CA VAL A 18 -29.69 -3.26 17.42
C VAL A 18 -28.91 -3.84 16.22
N SER A 19 -28.96 -5.16 16.02
CA SER A 19 -28.13 -5.88 15.05
C SER A 19 -28.80 -6.23 13.71
N ALA A 20 -30.05 -5.82 13.48
CA ALA A 20 -30.69 -5.95 12.16
C ALA A 20 -30.13 -4.89 11.19
N PRO A 21 -29.63 -5.29 9.99
CA PRO A 21 -29.04 -4.36 9.03
C PRO A 21 -30.06 -3.33 8.55
N ALA A 22 -29.58 -2.11 8.26
CA ALA A 22 -30.40 -1.05 7.69
C ALA A 22 -30.96 -1.47 6.31
N LEU A 23 -32.19 -1.06 5.99
CA LEU A 23 -32.92 -1.46 4.78
C LEU A 23 -32.58 -0.60 3.54
N ALA A 24 -31.80 0.47 3.70
CA ALA A 24 -31.30 1.32 2.62
C ALA A 24 -30.03 2.04 3.09
N GLU A 25 -28.94 1.97 2.31
CA GLU A 25 -27.66 2.59 2.63
C GLU A 25 -27.42 3.74 1.63
N MET A 26 -27.49 4.98 2.11
CA MET A 26 -26.96 6.12 1.36
C MET A 26 -25.43 6.10 1.50
N PRO A 27 -24.65 6.10 0.40
CA PRO A 27 -23.19 6.09 0.49
C PRO A 27 -22.66 7.20 1.39
N GLY A 28 -21.64 6.91 2.19
CA GLY A 28 -20.94 7.93 2.97
C GLY A 28 -20.37 9.02 2.07
N THR A 29 -20.59 10.28 2.39
CA THR A 29 -20.03 11.41 1.65
C THR A 29 -18.72 11.88 2.29
N LEU A 30 -17.91 12.64 1.56
CA LEU A 30 -16.64 13.19 2.05
C LEU A 30 -16.81 14.68 2.33
N ASN A 31 -16.20 15.16 3.41
CA ASN A 31 -16.17 16.58 3.76
C ASN A 31 -14.96 17.28 3.11
N LEU A 32 -14.84 18.59 3.33
CA LEU A 32 -13.73 19.42 2.84
C LEU A 32 -12.36 19.02 3.41
N ASN A 33 -12.35 18.28 4.53
CA ASN A 33 -11.17 17.70 5.13
C ASN A 33 -10.81 16.32 4.55
N GLY A 34 -11.54 15.83 3.54
CA GLY A 34 -11.35 14.52 2.91
C GLY A 34 -11.73 13.33 3.80
N ALA A 35 -12.31 13.57 4.97
CA ALA A 35 -12.85 12.56 5.87
C ALA A 35 -14.33 12.29 5.56
N THR A 36 -14.88 11.16 6.02
CA THR A 36 -16.32 10.91 5.88
C THR A 36 -17.11 11.92 6.70
N GLY A 37 -18.02 12.66 6.09
CA GLY A 37 -18.66 13.77 6.78
C GLY A 37 -19.63 14.57 5.93
N LEU A 38 -20.14 15.63 6.55
CA LEU A 38 -21.05 16.61 5.97
C LEU A 38 -20.27 17.56 5.04
N ILE A 39 -20.27 18.86 5.28
CA ILE A 39 -19.54 19.85 4.49
C ILE A 39 -18.16 20.05 5.10
N ASP A 40 -18.10 20.50 6.35
CA ASP A 40 -16.88 20.59 7.13
C ASP A 40 -16.91 19.59 8.30
N MET A 41 -18.10 19.38 8.88
CA MET A 41 -18.29 18.56 10.06
C MET A 41 -18.19 17.06 9.78
N PRO A 42 -17.62 16.28 10.71
CA PRO A 42 -17.53 14.83 10.62
C PRO A 42 -18.91 14.16 10.73
N SER A 43 -19.07 12.95 10.16
CA SER A 43 -20.25 12.11 10.36
C SER A 43 -19.95 10.79 11.10
N GLY A 44 -21.01 10.12 11.56
CA GLY A 44 -20.99 8.78 12.14
C GLY A 44 -20.75 7.66 11.13
N ASP A 45 -20.79 7.95 9.83
CA ASP A 45 -20.62 6.99 8.75
C ASP A 45 -19.15 6.57 8.54
N ALA A 46 -18.99 5.41 7.90
CA ALA A 46 -17.74 4.90 7.39
C ALA A 46 -17.81 4.76 5.85
N GLN A 47 -16.66 4.79 5.18
CA GLN A 47 -16.61 4.40 3.77
C GLN A 47 -16.65 2.87 3.66
N ARG A 48 -16.86 2.37 2.45
CA ARG A 48 -16.73 0.93 2.17
C ARG A 48 -15.31 0.48 2.44
N ASP A 49 -15.16 -0.72 2.99
CA ASP A 49 -13.87 -1.32 3.28
C ASP A 49 -12.90 -1.24 2.08
N ALA A 50 -11.65 -0.90 2.34
CA ALA A 50 -10.59 -0.67 1.36
C ALA A 50 -10.71 0.60 0.49
N THR A 51 -11.76 1.41 0.65
CA THR A 51 -11.88 2.66 -0.13
C THR A 51 -10.68 3.57 0.13
N PHE A 52 -10.00 3.92 -0.95
CA PHE A 52 -9.00 4.99 -1.00
C PHE A 52 -9.66 6.23 -1.61
N SER A 53 -9.42 7.40 -1.05
CA SER A 53 -9.82 8.64 -1.68
C SER A 53 -8.71 9.69 -1.68
N PHE A 54 -8.62 10.41 -2.78
CA PHE A 54 -7.91 11.67 -2.86
C PHE A 54 -8.94 12.79 -2.94
N SER A 55 -8.85 13.76 -2.05
CA SER A 55 -9.74 14.91 -1.99
C SER A 55 -8.93 16.19 -2.08
N THR A 56 -9.34 17.14 -2.91
CA THR A 56 -8.81 18.51 -2.90
C THR A 56 -9.94 19.50 -2.73
N ALA A 57 -9.78 20.45 -1.83
CA ALA A 57 -10.75 21.48 -1.52
C ALA A 57 -10.09 22.86 -1.55
N LEU A 58 -10.75 23.81 -2.19
CA LEU A 58 -10.37 25.22 -2.24
C LEU A 58 -11.41 26.00 -1.43
N ILE A 59 -10.97 26.69 -0.39
CA ILE A 59 -11.80 27.48 0.53
C ILE A 59 -11.17 28.86 0.63
N GLY A 60 -11.61 29.81 -0.20
CA GLY A 60 -10.93 31.10 -0.34
C GLY A 60 -9.42 30.90 -0.60
N PRO A 61 -8.53 31.47 0.25
CA PRO A 61 -7.08 31.31 0.12
C PRO A 61 -6.52 29.96 0.65
N VAL A 62 -7.37 29.12 1.26
CA VAL A 62 -6.98 27.83 1.84
C VAL A 62 -7.12 26.71 0.82
N THR A 63 -6.08 25.89 0.66
CA THR A 63 -6.15 24.65 -0.11
C THR A 63 -5.93 23.46 0.82
N ARG A 64 -6.83 22.48 0.78
CA ARG A 64 -6.71 21.21 1.52
C ARG A 64 -6.63 20.05 0.53
N SER A 65 -5.55 19.28 0.58
CA SER A 65 -5.38 18.05 -0.19
C SER A 65 -5.24 16.86 0.77
N THR A 66 -6.14 15.90 0.68
CA THR A 66 -6.22 14.80 1.65
C THR A 66 -6.21 13.44 0.95
N LEU A 67 -5.38 12.54 1.46
CA LEU A 67 -5.35 11.12 1.11
C LEU A 67 -6.00 10.33 2.24
N SER A 68 -7.12 9.67 1.98
CA SER A 68 -7.85 8.89 2.99
C SER A 68 -7.90 7.42 2.60
N PHE A 69 -7.78 6.54 3.59
CA PHE A 69 -7.91 5.11 3.39
C PHE A 69 -8.77 4.46 4.48
N GLN A 70 -9.76 3.69 4.04
CA GLN A 70 -10.61 2.86 4.90
C GLN A 70 -9.92 1.52 5.17
N PHE A 71 -9.03 1.52 6.18
CA PHE A 71 -8.20 0.37 6.57
C PHE A 71 -9.01 -0.88 6.89
N SER A 72 -10.18 -0.76 7.52
CA SER A 72 -11.14 -1.84 7.76
C SER A 72 -12.56 -1.32 7.64
N GLU A 73 -13.59 -2.17 7.82
CA GLU A 73 -15.00 -1.73 7.86
C GLU A 73 -15.31 -0.65 8.92
N ARG A 74 -14.40 -0.39 9.87
CA ARG A 74 -14.62 0.57 10.97
C ARG A 74 -13.48 1.57 11.16
N LEU A 75 -12.27 1.27 10.69
CA LEU A 75 -11.09 2.10 10.90
C LEU A 75 -10.72 2.80 9.59
N SER A 76 -10.60 4.12 9.63
CA SER A 76 -9.99 4.89 8.55
C SER A 76 -8.93 5.85 9.08
N GLY A 77 -7.96 6.14 8.23
CA GLY A 77 -6.94 7.15 8.47
C GLY A 77 -6.88 8.09 7.28
N SER A 78 -6.58 9.35 7.56
CA SER A 78 -6.43 10.38 6.54
C SER A 78 -5.15 11.14 6.75
N PHE A 79 -4.57 11.59 5.66
CA PHE A 79 -3.36 12.36 5.63
C PHE A 79 -3.66 13.65 4.87
N ARG A 80 -3.63 14.78 5.58
CA ARG A 80 -4.04 16.08 5.07
C ARG A 80 -2.81 16.97 4.90
N PHE A 81 -2.70 17.56 3.73
CA PHE A 81 -1.80 18.64 3.39
C PHE A 81 -2.63 19.89 3.24
N GLN A 82 -2.26 20.95 3.93
CA GLN A 82 -2.95 22.21 3.88
C GLN A 82 -1.97 23.32 3.55
N THR A 83 -2.39 24.25 2.70
CA THR A 83 -1.64 25.47 2.39
C THR A 83 -2.54 26.68 2.51
N TRP A 84 -1.92 27.80 2.87
CA TRP A 84 -2.55 29.12 2.92
C TRP A 84 -1.82 30.06 1.98
N ARG A 85 -2.56 30.98 1.37
CA ARG A 85 -2.01 32.04 0.52
C ARG A 85 -2.54 33.38 1.01
N ASP A 86 -2.02 34.46 0.44
CA ASP A 86 -2.55 35.81 0.64
C ASP A 86 -2.46 36.34 2.09
N PHE A 87 -1.47 35.88 2.86
CA PHE A 87 -1.04 36.49 4.14
C PHE A 87 0.46 36.81 4.13
N ASP A 88 0.97 37.47 5.17
CA ASP A 88 2.41 37.72 5.38
C ASP A 88 2.97 36.63 6.32
N PRO A 89 3.57 35.55 5.78
CA PRO A 89 3.96 34.39 6.56
C PRO A 89 5.35 34.55 7.15
N VAL A 90 5.55 34.01 8.35
CA VAL A 90 6.90 33.61 8.75
C VAL A 90 7.30 32.41 7.89
N ALA A 91 8.54 32.39 7.39
CA ALA A 91 9.04 31.29 6.56
C ALA A 91 8.77 29.92 7.22
N GLY A 92 8.08 29.03 6.51
CA GLY A 92 7.65 27.72 7.01
C GLY A 92 6.21 27.65 7.52
N ASP A 93 5.52 28.78 7.71
CA ASP A 93 4.15 28.80 8.26
C ASP A 93 3.03 28.73 7.19
N GLU A 94 3.40 28.63 5.91
CA GLU A 94 2.47 28.61 4.77
C GLU A 94 1.76 27.28 4.56
N SER A 95 2.19 26.22 5.25
CA SER A 95 1.62 24.89 5.10
C SER A 95 1.52 24.13 6.42
N ASP A 96 0.60 23.18 6.49
CA ASP A 96 0.49 22.27 7.62
C ASP A 96 0.17 20.85 7.12
N ARG A 97 0.69 19.85 7.83
CA ARG A 97 0.59 18.45 7.45
C ARG A 97 0.16 17.64 8.66
N SER A 98 -0.99 16.98 8.53
CA SER A 98 -1.65 16.31 9.65
C SER A 98 -2.14 14.91 9.32
N ILE A 99 -2.24 14.07 10.36
CA ILE A 99 -2.83 12.74 10.28
C ILE A 99 -4.11 12.73 11.11
N ASP A 100 -5.19 12.24 10.52
CA ASP A 100 -6.46 12.03 11.19
C ASP A 100 -6.74 10.52 11.35
N LEU A 101 -7.42 10.16 12.43
CA LEU A 101 -7.85 8.79 12.72
C LEU A 101 -9.36 8.75 13.02
N ARG A 102 -10.05 7.76 12.46
CA ARG A 102 -11.49 7.57 12.60
C ARG A 102 -11.83 6.12 12.97
N TYR A 103 -12.64 5.94 14.00
CA TYR A 103 -13.14 4.63 14.40
C TYR A 103 -14.67 4.63 14.55
N GLN A 104 -15.35 3.86 13.71
CA GLN A 104 -16.78 3.62 13.80
C GLN A 104 -17.07 2.58 14.90
N VAL A 105 -17.56 3.07 16.03
CA VAL A 105 -17.90 2.28 17.22
C VAL A 105 -19.15 1.45 16.97
N LEU A 106 -20.19 2.06 16.41
CA LEU A 106 -21.46 1.42 16.10
C LEU A 106 -21.78 1.58 14.62
N LYS A 107 -22.12 0.47 13.95
CA LYS A 107 -22.72 0.52 12.61
C LYS A 107 -24.17 0.96 12.73
N GLU A 108 -24.67 1.62 11.70
CA GLU A 108 -26.10 1.94 11.63
C GLU A 108 -26.91 0.64 11.65
N GLY A 109 -27.84 0.54 12.60
CA GLY A 109 -28.82 -0.53 12.66
C GLY A 109 -30.20 -0.02 12.28
N ARG A 110 -31.25 -0.83 12.44
CA ARG A 110 -32.64 -0.37 12.22
C ARG A 110 -33.02 0.86 13.06
N ILE A 111 -32.62 0.87 14.33
CA ILE A 111 -32.96 1.93 15.30
C ILE A 111 -31.73 2.76 15.67
N ALA A 112 -30.62 2.09 15.99
CA ALA A 112 -29.40 2.76 16.40
C ALA A 112 -28.79 3.56 15.22
N PRO A 113 -28.31 4.80 15.48
CA PRO A 113 -27.48 5.51 14.51
C PRO A 113 -26.09 4.86 14.43
N ALA A 114 -25.39 5.07 13.32
CA ALA A 114 -23.96 4.85 13.28
C ALA A 114 -23.28 5.83 14.25
N LEU A 115 -22.24 5.39 14.96
CA LEU A 115 -21.50 6.21 15.92
C LEU A 115 -20.01 6.11 15.61
N THR A 116 -19.37 7.25 15.38
CA THR A 116 -17.93 7.35 15.11
C THR A 116 -17.25 8.28 16.08
N ILE A 117 -16.06 7.88 16.53
CA ILE A 117 -15.12 8.72 17.26
C ILE A 117 -13.97 9.04 16.31
N GLY A 118 -13.51 10.29 16.30
CA GLY A 118 -12.33 10.66 15.52
C GLY A 118 -11.42 11.63 16.22
N LEU A 119 -10.17 11.59 15.79
CA LEU A 119 -9.07 12.46 16.18
C LEU A 119 -8.58 13.12 14.89
N GLN A 120 -8.60 14.45 14.83
CA GLN A 120 -8.05 15.23 13.74
C GLN A 120 -6.77 15.90 14.18
N ASP A 121 -5.79 15.95 13.28
CA ASP A 121 -4.45 16.45 13.59
C ASP A 121 -3.89 15.76 14.84
N LEU A 122 -3.91 14.42 14.79
CA LEU A 122 -3.32 13.54 15.79
C LEU A 122 -1.83 13.82 15.95
N THR A 123 -1.19 14.14 14.82
CA THR A 123 0.24 14.42 14.72
C THR A 123 0.40 15.55 13.71
N GLY A 124 1.08 16.63 14.10
CA GLY A 124 1.21 17.88 13.32
C GLY A 124 1.48 19.04 14.28
N ARG A 125 1.42 20.28 13.82
CA ARG A 125 1.68 21.45 14.70
C ARG A 125 0.54 21.72 15.70
N GLY A 126 -0.53 20.94 15.63
CA GLY A 126 -1.71 21.02 16.49
C GLY A 126 -2.64 22.19 16.18
N LEU A 127 -2.41 22.88 15.06
CA LEU A 127 -3.24 23.98 14.55
C LEU A 127 -4.69 23.55 14.25
N TYR A 128 -4.90 22.25 13.99
CA TYR A 128 -6.19 21.66 13.67
C TYR A 128 -6.65 20.62 14.70
N SER A 129 -5.93 20.51 15.82
CA SER A 129 -6.16 19.47 16.82
C SER A 129 -7.61 19.49 17.30
N SER A 130 -8.32 18.41 17.01
CA SER A 130 -9.72 18.26 17.35
C SER A 130 -10.07 16.81 17.65
N GLU A 131 -11.05 16.63 18.52
CA GLU A 131 -11.69 15.33 18.74
C GLU A 131 -13.18 15.47 18.57
N TYR A 132 -13.86 14.40 18.15
CA TYR A 132 -15.31 14.44 18.03
C TYR A 132 -15.94 13.08 18.23
N VAL A 133 -17.24 13.14 18.54
CA VAL A 133 -18.16 12.01 18.50
C VAL A 133 -19.32 12.39 17.59
N ALA A 134 -19.56 11.60 16.54
CA ALA A 134 -20.60 11.88 15.55
C ALA A 134 -21.56 10.69 15.44
N ALA A 135 -22.86 10.98 15.47
CA ALA A 135 -23.93 10.02 15.26
C ALA A 135 -24.68 10.31 13.96
N THR A 136 -24.88 9.30 13.11
CA THR A 136 -25.55 9.45 11.81
C THR A 136 -26.67 8.44 11.64
N LYS A 137 -27.82 8.91 11.13
CA LYS A 137 -29.00 8.08 10.86
C LYS A 137 -29.54 8.35 9.46
N THR A 138 -29.78 7.27 8.72
CA THR A 138 -30.39 7.29 7.41
C THR A 138 -31.89 6.98 7.52
N PHE A 139 -32.71 7.85 6.94
CA PHE A 139 -34.17 7.71 6.86
C PHE A 139 -34.59 7.46 5.42
N GLY A 140 -35.01 6.22 5.15
CA GLY A 140 -35.29 5.77 3.79
C GLY A 140 -34.01 5.75 2.95
N ASP A 141 -34.12 6.19 1.70
CA ASP A 141 -33.02 6.22 0.73
C ASP A 141 -32.62 7.65 0.33
N LYS A 142 -33.18 8.68 0.97
CA LYS A 142 -32.99 10.08 0.56
C LYS A 142 -32.50 11.02 1.65
N VAL A 143 -32.74 10.74 2.91
CA VAL A 143 -32.45 11.66 4.00
C VAL A 143 -31.45 11.04 4.95
N LYS A 144 -30.37 11.76 5.24
CA LYS A 144 -29.39 11.39 6.25
C LYS A 144 -29.20 12.55 7.22
N VAL A 145 -29.25 12.26 8.51
CA VAL A 145 -29.11 13.25 9.59
C VAL A 145 -27.89 12.90 10.42
N THR A 146 -27.06 13.89 10.69
CA THR A 146 -25.89 13.76 11.54
C THR A 146 -25.98 14.76 12.68
N ALA A 147 -25.60 14.33 13.89
CA ALA A 147 -25.41 15.21 15.03
C ALA A 147 -24.20 14.73 15.84
N GLY A 148 -23.47 15.64 16.46
CA GLY A 148 -22.29 15.28 17.23
C GLY A 148 -21.80 16.35 18.17
N LEU A 149 -20.71 16.05 18.86
CA LEU A 149 -19.97 16.95 19.74
C LEU A 149 -18.52 17.00 19.29
N GLY A 150 -17.95 18.19 19.21
CA GLY A 150 -16.55 18.46 18.91
C GLY A 150 -15.81 19.10 20.08
N TRP A 151 -14.50 18.84 20.16
CA TRP A 151 -13.53 19.43 21.09
C TRP A 151 -12.35 20.00 20.30
N GLY A 152 -11.54 20.85 20.94
CA GLY A 152 -10.43 21.52 20.29
C GLY A 152 -10.95 22.52 19.27
N ARG A 153 -10.43 22.52 18.04
CA ARG A 153 -10.91 23.44 16.99
C ARG A 153 -12.39 23.21 16.66
N LEU A 154 -12.86 21.96 16.61
CA LEU A 154 -14.29 21.65 16.44
C LEU A 154 -15.17 22.04 17.65
N GLY A 155 -14.57 22.50 18.75
CA GLY A 155 -15.27 22.95 19.96
C GLY A 155 -15.38 24.48 20.09
N SER A 156 -14.97 25.25 19.08
CA SER A 156 -14.67 26.68 19.21
C SER A 156 -15.87 27.63 19.02
N ASP A 157 -17.02 27.15 18.56
CA ASP A 157 -18.26 27.93 18.44
C ASP A 157 -19.45 27.18 19.05
N GLY A 158 -20.32 27.89 19.80
CA GLY A 158 -21.55 27.30 20.35
C GLY A 158 -21.34 26.33 21.51
N GLY A 159 -20.24 26.47 22.25
CA GLY A 159 -19.86 25.53 23.30
C GLY A 159 -20.85 25.40 24.48
N ILE A 160 -20.87 24.20 25.05
CA ILE A 160 -21.73 23.79 26.18
C ILE A 160 -20.92 23.53 27.46
N GLY A 161 -19.73 24.10 27.54
CA GLY A 161 -18.79 23.96 28.67
C GLY A 161 -17.76 22.85 28.48
N SER A 162 -16.97 22.59 29.53
CA SER A 162 -15.84 21.65 29.49
C SER A 162 -16.10 20.37 30.29
N PRO A 163 -16.83 19.38 29.73
CA PRO A 163 -17.33 18.22 30.48
C PRO A 163 -16.24 17.33 31.07
N PHE A 164 -15.01 17.38 30.53
CA PHE A 164 -13.90 16.53 30.94
C PHE A 164 -12.66 17.32 31.41
N GLY A 165 -12.86 18.57 31.83
CA GLY A 165 -11.81 19.44 32.36
C GLY A 165 -11.15 20.35 31.30
N SER A 166 -10.14 21.11 31.73
CA SER A 166 -9.42 22.07 30.89
C SER A 166 -8.54 21.39 29.84
N ARG A 167 -8.45 21.98 28.64
CA ARG A 167 -7.50 21.56 27.61
C ARG A 167 -6.13 22.18 27.89
N PRO A 168 -5.06 21.38 28.07
CA PRO A 168 -3.70 21.92 28.19
C PRO A 168 -3.22 22.51 26.84
N PRO A 169 -2.18 23.36 26.83
CA PRO A 169 -1.56 23.85 25.60
C PRO A 169 -1.07 22.72 24.68
N VAL A 170 -1.03 22.99 23.38
CA VAL A 170 -0.50 22.07 22.36
C VAL A 170 1.02 21.99 22.49
N ASP A 171 1.59 20.79 22.38
CA ASP A 171 2.99 20.61 22.06
C ASP A 171 3.18 20.70 20.52
N PRO A 172 3.84 21.76 20.01
CA PRO A 172 3.98 21.99 18.57
C PRO A 172 5.01 21.06 17.91
N LEU A 173 5.70 20.21 18.68
CA LEU A 173 6.72 19.29 18.17
C LEU A 173 6.14 18.07 17.44
N GLY A 174 4.82 17.99 17.24
CA GLY A 174 4.19 16.98 16.39
C GLY A 174 4.08 15.57 16.98
N VAL A 175 4.34 15.45 18.28
CA VAL A 175 4.00 14.29 19.10
C VAL A 175 2.47 14.21 19.32
N PRO A 176 1.89 13.01 19.51
CA PRO A 176 0.46 12.90 19.83
C PRO A 176 0.11 13.61 21.15
N ASN A 177 -0.72 14.65 21.06
CA ASN A 177 -1.20 15.45 22.20
C ASN A 177 -2.28 14.72 23.03
N ALA A 178 -1.98 13.52 23.53
CA ALA A 178 -2.94 12.63 24.20
C ALA A 178 -3.60 13.26 25.44
N ASP A 179 -2.90 14.15 26.15
CA ASP A 179 -3.42 14.86 27.32
C ASP A 179 -4.53 15.88 26.98
N GLN A 180 -4.70 16.23 25.70
CA GLN A 180 -5.74 17.13 25.23
C GLN A 180 -7.04 16.42 24.87
N TRP A 181 -7.01 15.12 24.59
CA TRP A 181 -8.13 14.45 23.94
C TRP A 181 -9.42 14.52 24.75
N PHE A 182 -10.49 15.01 24.10
CA PHE A 182 -11.82 15.23 24.68
C PHE A 182 -11.82 16.19 25.87
N ARG A 183 -10.83 17.08 25.99
CA ARG A 183 -10.77 18.12 27.03
C ARG A 183 -10.93 19.51 26.43
N GLY A 184 -11.32 20.46 27.28
CA GLY A 184 -11.71 21.80 26.87
C GLY A 184 -13.19 21.91 26.58
N GLU A 185 -13.57 23.03 25.98
CA GLU A 185 -14.93 23.31 25.56
C GLU A 185 -15.42 22.27 24.54
N ALA A 186 -16.62 21.73 24.79
CA ALA A 186 -17.32 20.85 23.89
C ALA A 186 -18.41 21.65 23.17
N ALA A 187 -18.54 21.51 21.85
CA ALA A 187 -19.58 22.19 21.10
C ALA A 187 -20.39 21.21 20.25
N PRO A 188 -21.72 21.39 20.16
CA PRO A 188 -22.57 20.57 19.31
C PRO A 188 -22.47 21.00 17.85
N PHE A 189 -22.52 20.03 16.94
CA PHE A 189 -22.73 20.27 15.52
C PHE A 189 -23.84 19.37 14.99
N ALA A 190 -24.46 19.77 13.88
CA ALA A 190 -25.52 18.99 13.25
C ALA A 190 -25.60 19.26 11.75
N GLY A 191 -26.18 18.32 11.01
CA GLY A 191 -26.46 18.54 9.59
C GLY A 191 -27.37 17.50 8.97
N LEU A 192 -27.80 17.83 7.76
CA LEU A 192 -28.74 17.08 6.94
C LEU A 192 -28.15 16.92 5.54
N GLU A 193 -28.21 15.71 5.02
CA GLU A 193 -27.96 15.42 3.61
C GLU A 193 -29.26 14.93 2.97
N TYR A 194 -29.60 15.51 1.83
CA TYR A 194 -30.76 15.14 1.05
C TYR A 194 -30.36 14.72 -0.37
N ARG A 195 -30.48 13.43 -0.66
CA ARG A 195 -30.24 12.85 -1.98
C ARG A 195 -31.43 13.11 -2.88
N VAL A 196 -31.27 14.04 -3.82
CA VAL A 196 -32.31 14.40 -4.79
C VAL A 196 -32.53 13.25 -5.78
N ASN A 197 -31.43 12.68 -6.27
CA ASN A 197 -31.35 11.49 -7.12
C ASN A 197 -29.95 10.85 -6.97
N ASP A 198 -29.61 9.85 -7.78
CA ASP A 198 -28.33 9.15 -7.69
C ASP A 198 -27.10 10.03 -7.96
N ASP A 199 -27.28 11.17 -8.64
CA ASP A 199 -26.20 12.06 -9.03
C ASP A 199 -26.08 13.30 -8.13
N TRP A 200 -27.18 13.78 -7.54
CA TRP A 200 -27.23 15.07 -6.84
C TRP A 200 -27.60 14.93 -5.36
N THR A 201 -26.78 15.52 -4.50
CA THR A 201 -27.00 15.60 -3.05
C THR A 201 -26.94 17.04 -2.57
N LEU A 202 -27.91 17.45 -1.76
CA LEU A 202 -27.92 18.74 -1.07
C LEU A 202 -27.48 18.55 0.39
N LYS A 203 -26.71 19.49 0.92
CA LYS A 203 -26.22 19.48 2.30
C LYS A 203 -26.57 20.78 3.01
N ALA A 204 -26.98 20.67 4.27
CA ALA A 204 -27.11 21.78 5.19
C ALA A 204 -26.44 21.39 6.52
N GLU A 205 -25.64 22.28 7.07
CA GLU A 205 -24.80 22.00 8.23
C GLU A 205 -24.79 23.21 9.17
N TYR A 206 -24.83 22.92 10.47
CA TYR A 206 -24.46 23.82 11.55
C TYR A 206 -23.07 23.38 12.03
N SER A 207 -22.07 24.22 11.77
CA SER A 207 -20.67 23.98 12.11
C SER A 207 -20.32 24.61 13.46
N SER A 208 -19.63 23.83 14.29
CA SER A 208 -19.07 24.27 15.58
C SER A 208 -17.61 24.72 15.49
N ASP A 209 -17.04 24.80 14.28
CA ASP A 209 -15.73 25.39 14.03
C ASP A 209 -15.87 26.91 13.81
N ALA A 210 -15.19 27.69 14.63
CA ALA A 210 -15.10 29.14 14.53
C ALA A 210 -14.03 29.60 13.52
N TYR A 211 -13.18 28.70 13.01
CA TYR A 211 -12.06 29.03 12.11
C TYR A 211 -11.13 30.10 12.69
N VAL A 212 -10.89 30.06 14.02
CA VAL A 212 -10.14 31.10 14.77
C VAL A 212 -8.82 31.48 14.07
N LEU A 213 -8.07 30.48 13.59
CA LEU A 213 -6.81 30.69 12.89
C LEU A 213 -6.99 31.47 11.57
N GLU A 214 -7.95 31.07 10.73
CA GLU A 214 -8.16 31.69 9.42
C GLU A 214 -8.90 33.03 9.50
N ASP A 215 -9.87 33.17 10.40
CA ASP A 215 -10.73 34.36 10.55
C ASP A 215 -10.07 35.42 11.45
N ALA A 216 -9.84 35.07 12.72
CA ALA A 216 -9.40 36.04 13.73
C ALA A 216 -7.88 36.28 13.75
N GLU A 217 -7.06 35.24 13.53
CA GLU A 217 -5.60 35.36 13.65
C GLU A 217 -4.93 35.78 12.34
N ARG A 218 -5.32 35.18 11.21
CA ARG A 218 -4.71 35.45 9.89
C ARG A 218 -5.53 36.39 9.00
N GLY A 219 -6.82 36.60 9.28
CA GLY A 219 -7.68 37.49 8.49
C GLY A 219 -7.86 37.05 7.04
N LEU A 220 -7.79 35.74 6.79
CA LEU A 220 -7.82 35.11 5.47
C LEU A 220 -9.25 34.84 4.97
N ILE A 221 -10.16 34.61 5.90
CA ILE A 221 -11.58 34.46 5.63
C ILE A 221 -12.36 35.37 6.58
N GLN A 222 -13.64 35.56 6.31
CA GLN A 222 -14.55 36.23 7.25
C GLN A 222 -15.63 35.25 7.70
N ARG A 223 -15.90 35.07 8.99
CA ARG A 223 -17.01 34.21 9.46
C ARG A 223 -18.21 35.03 9.96
N ASP A 224 -19.33 34.98 9.23
CA ASP A 224 -20.57 35.71 9.57
C ASP A 224 -21.68 34.82 10.15
N SER A 225 -21.61 33.50 9.92
CA SER A 225 -22.66 32.53 10.28
C SER A 225 -22.08 31.16 10.60
N PRO A 226 -22.69 30.37 11.52
CA PRO A 226 -22.32 28.97 11.73
C PRO A 226 -22.96 28.00 10.70
N PHE A 227 -23.82 28.50 9.81
CA PHE A 227 -24.55 27.65 8.86
C PHE A 227 -23.85 27.56 7.50
N ASN A 228 -23.65 26.33 7.04
CA ASN A 228 -23.06 25.97 5.75
C ASN A 228 -24.09 25.27 4.87
N PHE A 229 -24.05 25.53 3.57
CA PHE A 229 -24.93 24.92 2.57
C PHE A 229 -24.13 24.42 1.38
N GLY A 230 -24.53 23.29 0.82
CA GLY A 230 -23.76 22.63 -0.24
C GLY A 230 -24.58 21.86 -1.23
N VAL A 231 -24.01 21.70 -2.42
CA VAL A 231 -24.47 20.77 -3.45
C VAL A 231 -23.31 19.91 -3.92
N GLU A 232 -23.55 18.61 -4.03
CA GLU A 232 -22.60 17.64 -4.57
C GLU A 232 -23.16 16.99 -5.84
N TYR A 233 -22.27 16.79 -6.81
CA TYR A 233 -22.52 16.06 -8.05
C TYR A 233 -21.62 14.82 -8.14
N GLN A 234 -22.24 13.64 -8.07
CA GLN A 234 -21.60 12.34 -8.28
C GLN A 234 -21.57 12.03 -9.78
N ARG A 235 -20.46 12.35 -10.45
CA ARG A 235 -20.33 12.13 -11.90
C ARG A 235 -20.24 10.65 -12.28
N SER A 236 -19.60 9.85 -11.42
CA SER A 236 -19.41 8.40 -11.53
C SER A 236 -19.10 7.84 -10.13
N PRO A 237 -19.08 6.52 -9.89
CA PRO A 237 -18.67 5.96 -8.60
C PRO A 237 -17.26 6.37 -8.12
N TYR A 238 -16.43 6.91 -9.02
CA TYR A 238 -15.04 7.26 -8.75
C TYR A 238 -14.77 8.76 -8.65
N MET A 239 -15.72 9.61 -9.03
CA MET A 239 -15.52 11.06 -9.12
C MET A 239 -16.71 11.82 -8.57
N ARG A 240 -16.43 12.77 -7.68
CA ARG A 240 -17.42 13.67 -7.10
C ARG A 240 -16.91 15.10 -7.09
N PHE A 241 -17.83 16.04 -7.34
CA PHE A 241 -17.60 17.47 -7.24
C PHE A 241 -18.54 18.07 -6.20
N GLY A 242 -18.07 19.03 -5.42
CA GLY A 242 -18.85 19.76 -4.43
C GLY A 242 -18.69 21.27 -4.59
N ALA A 243 -19.77 22.01 -4.40
CA ALA A 243 -19.78 23.45 -4.27
C ALA A 243 -20.53 23.84 -3.01
N TYR A 244 -19.93 24.73 -2.21
CA TYR A 244 -20.42 25.05 -0.88
C TYR A 244 -20.40 26.56 -0.66
N SER A 245 -21.41 27.05 0.04
CA SER A 245 -21.40 28.35 0.71
C SER A 245 -21.10 28.10 2.18
N LEU A 246 -19.99 28.64 2.64
CA LEU A 246 -19.50 28.49 3.99
C LEU A 246 -19.62 29.80 4.74
N TYR A 247 -19.99 29.71 6.02
CA TYR A 247 -19.86 30.78 6.99
C TYR A 247 -20.57 32.10 6.67
N GLY A 248 -21.50 32.11 5.70
CA GLY A 248 -22.25 33.29 5.26
C GLY A 248 -21.55 34.18 4.21
N SER A 249 -20.27 33.93 3.93
CA SER A 249 -19.36 34.86 3.24
C SER A 249 -18.44 34.16 2.24
N GLU A 250 -18.12 32.88 2.47
CA GLU A 250 -17.12 32.13 1.72
C GLU A 250 -17.73 31.15 0.74
N LEU A 251 -17.00 30.88 -0.35
CA LEU A 251 -17.31 29.83 -1.30
C LEU A 251 -16.21 28.77 -1.28
N ALA A 252 -16.61 27.51 -1.30
CA ALA A 252 -15.69 26.40 -1.42
C ALA A 252 -16.03 25.48 -2.58
N LEU A 253 -14.99 24.95 -3.21
CA LEU A 253 -15.07 23.92 -4.23
C LEU A 253 -14.30 22.70 -3.77
N ALA A 254 -14.89 21.51 -3.95
CA ALA A 254 -14.22 20.25 -3.64
C ALA A 254 -14.25 19.31 -4.83
N PHE A 255 -13.18 18.54 -4.97
CA PHE A 255 -13.06 17.45 -5.92
C PHE A 255 -12.56 16.21 -5.21
N HIS A 256 -13.24 15.09 -5.43
CA HIS A 256 -12.90 13.80 -4.85
C HIS A 256 -12.70 12.74 -5.93
N ILE A 257 -11.57 12.06 -5.86
CA ILE A 257 -11.32 10.78 -6.54
C ILE A 257 -11.51 9.68 -5.50
N ILE A 258 -12.38 8.71 -5.80
CA ILE A 258 -12.73 7.61 -4.89
C ILE A 258 -12.39 6.30 -5.60
N LEU A 259 -11.42 5.55 -5.10
CA LEU A 259 -10.96 4.30 -5.69
C LEU A 259 -11.26 3.15 -4.72
N ASP A 260 -11.84 2.08 -5.24
CA ASP A 260 -12.11 0.86 -4.49
C ASP A 260 -11.22 -0.26 -5.01
N PRO A 261 -10.17 -0.67 -4.28
CA PRO A 261 -9.32 -1.79 -4.65
C PRO A 261 -10.11 -3.07 -4.91
N LYS A 262 -11.25 -3.29 -4.24
CA LYS A 262 -12.07 -4.49 -4.44
C LYS A 262 -12.94 -4.43 -5.70
N SER A 263 -13.12 -3.25 -6.30
CA SER A 263 -13.93 -3.03 -7.50
C SER A 263 -13.11 -2.40 -8.63
N ARG A 264 -12.90 -3.15 -9.71
CA ARG A 264 -12.18 -2.66 -10.90
C ARG A 264 -13.11 -1.86 -11.80
N ALA A 265 -12.68 -0.66 -12.19
CA ALA A 265 -13.41 0.17 -13.15
C ALA A 265 -13.57 -0.49 -14.52
N THR A 266 -12.58 -1.27 -14.96
CA THR A 266 -12.61 -2.02 -16.23
C THR A 266 -13.31 -3.38 -16.12
N GLY A 267 -13.75 -3.79 -14.92
CA GLY A 267 -14.22 -5.14 -14.64
C GLY A 267 -13.08 -6.17 -14.56
N GLY A 268 -13.07 -7.16 -15.45
CA GLY A 268 -12.05 -8.22 -15.49
C GLY A 268 -10.70 -7.76 -16.07
N ILE A 269 -9.66 -8.57 -15.88
CA ILE A 269 -8.44 -8.44 -16.69
C ILE A 269 -8.74 -9.09 -18.05
N VAL A 270 -8.53 -8.35 -19.13
CA VAL A 270 -8.63 -8.85 -20.49
C VAL A 270 -7.32 -9.58 -20.81
N GLY A 271 -7.26 -10.84 -20.40
CA GLY A 271 -6.15 -11.75 -20.65
C GLY A 271 -6.47 -12.77 -21.75
N LYS A 272 -5.44 -13.45 -22.26
CA LYS A 272 -5.65 -14.60 -23.14
C LYS A 272 -6.30 -15.74 -22.35
N ALA A 273 -7.31 -16.39 -22.92
CA ALA A 273 -7.92 -17.56 -22.29
C ALA A 273 -6.86 -18.64 -21.97
N PRO A 274 -6.99 -19.35 -20.83
CA PRO A 274 -6.10 -20.46 -20.52
C PRO A 274 -6.28 -21.58 -21.53
N VAL A 275 -5.21 -22.31 -21.79
CA VAL A 275 -5.29 -23.55 -22.57
C VAL A 275 -5.98 -24.62 -21.70
N PRO A 276 -6.96 -25.37 -22.21
CA PRO A 276 -7.57 -26.46 -21.43
C PRO A 276 -6.55 -27.51 -20.99
N VAL A 277 -6.81 -28.21 -19.89
CA VAL A 277 -5.95 -29.32 -19.44
C VAL A 277 -6.04 -30.46 -20.46
N LYS A 278 -4.89 -31.00 -20.89
CA LYS A 278 -4.87 -32.18 -21.76
C LYS A 278 -4.94 -33.45 -20.92
N ALA A 279 -6.12 -34.05 -20.87
CA ALA A 279 -6.33 -35.36 -20.27
C ALA A 279 -5.51 -36.44 -20.97
N ARG A 280 -4.93 -37.36 -20.17
CA ARG A 280 -4.26 -38.56 -20.66
C ARG A 280 -5.26 -39.63 -21.11
N PRO A 281 -4.89 -40.51 -22.05
CA PRO A 281 -5.68 -41.71 -22.31
C PRO A 281 -5.75 -42.57 -21.04
N ALA A 282 -6.83 -43.32 -20.84
CA ALA A 282 -6.90 -44.25 -19.71
C ALA A 282 -5.79 -45.30 -19.82
N ARG A 283 -5.09 -45.61 -18.73
CA ARG A 283 -3.99 -46.60 -18.72
C ARG A 283 -4.41 -47.98 -19.24
N ALA A 284 -5.68 -48.36 -19.07
CA ALA A 284 -6.21 -49.60 -19.62
C ALA A 284 -6.44 -49.56 -21.14
N ALA A 285 -6.67 -48.37 -21.71
CA ALA A 285 -6.92 -48.17 -23.14
C ALA A 285 -5.61 -48.00 -23.94
N ASP A 286 -4.58 -47.40 -23.32
CA ASP A 286 -3.27 -47.21 -23.93
C ASP A 286 -2.16 -47.39 -22.87
N PRO A 287 -1.75 -48.63 -22.57
CA PRO A 287 -0.68 -48.90 -21.61
C PRO A 287 0.69 -48.39 -22.07
N GLU A 288 0.95 -48.38 -23.38
CA GLU A 288 2.24 -47.99 -23.97
C GLU A 288 2.53 -46.49 -23.78
N ALA A 289 1.49 -45.64 -23.78
CA ALA A 289 1.65 -44.21 -23.47
C ALA A 289 2.23 -43.93 -22.07
N TYR A 290 2.14 -44.90 -21.15
CA TYR A 290 2.68 -44.81 -19.79
C TYR A 290 4.07 -45.43 -19.64
N ASP A 291 4.67 -45.93 -20.72
CA ASP A 291 6.04 -46.42 -20.70
C ASP A 291 7.03 -45.29 -20.34
N GLY A 292 8.01 -45.61 -19.50
CA GLY A 292 9.02 -44.65 -19.02
C GLY A 292 10.30 -44.62 -19.86
N GLY A 293 10.39 -45.43 -20.92
CA GLY A 293 11.59 -45.58 -21.74
C GLY A 293 12.03 -44.31 -22.46
N TRP A 294 11.10 -43.37 -22.69
CA TRP A 294 11.38 -42.06 -23.29
C TRP A 294 12.43 -41.24 -22.54
N VAL A 295 12.61 -41.44 -21.23
CA VAL A 295 13.61 -40.74 -20.41
C VAL A 295 15.04 -41.05 -20.89
N SER A 296 15.25 -42.22 -21.50
CA SER A 296 16.55 -42.65 -22.03
C SER A 296 16.86 -42.11 -23.43
N GLN A 297 15.88 -41.46 -24.09
CA GLN A 297 16.07 -40.90 -25.43
C GLN A 297 16.93 -39.62 -25.34
N PRO A 298 18.03 -39.51 -26.11
CA PRO A 298 18.95 -38.37 -26.02
C PRO A 298 18.27 -37.00 -26.25
N ASP A 299 17.31 -36.94 -27.16
CA ASP A 299 16.67 -35.67 -27.56
C ASP A 299 15.41 -35.33 -26.74
N ALA A 300 14.94 -36.23 -25.87
CA ALA A 300 13.68 -36.02 -25.15
C ALA A 300 13.71 -34.74 -24.31
N GLY A 301 14.77 -34.53 -23.53
CA GLY A 301 14.90 -33.37 -22.66
C GLY A 301 14.86 -32.03 -23.41
N PRO A 302 15.74 -31.80 -24.39
CA PRO A 302 15.71 -30.60 -25.23
C PRO A 302 14.36 -30.35 -25.90
N ILE A 303 13.73 -31.37 -26.46
CA ILE A 303 12.42 -31.27 -27.12
C ILE A 303 11.33 -30.86 -26.13
N LEU A 304 11.26 -31.51 -24.96
CA LEU A 304 10.27 -31.20 -23.93
C LEU A 304 10.45 -29.76 -23.41
N ARG A 305 11.68 -29.35 -23.11
CA ARG A 305 11.98 -27.99 -22.66
C ARG A 305 11.59 -26.95 -23.72
N GLN A 306 12.00 -27.13 -24.97
CA GLN A 306 11.70 -26.19 -26.05
C GLN A 306 10.19 -26.04 -26.27
N ASN A 307 9.44 -27.15 -26.27
CA ASN A 307 7.99 -27.13 -26.42
C ASN A 307 7.28 -26.46 -25.24
N LEU A 308 7.76 -26.69 -24.01
CA LEU A 308 7.25 -26.03 -22.82
C LEU A 308 7.52 -24.52 -22.84
N ALA A 309 8.75 -24.11 -23.14
CA ALA A 309 9.15 -22.72 -23.26
C ALA A 309 8.33 -21.99 -24.33
N LYS A 310 8.12 -22.59 -25.50
CA LYS A 310 7.30 -22.02 -26.57
C LYS A 310 5.84 -21.77 -26.16
N ARG A 311 5.27 -22.67 -25.34
CA ARG A 311 3.90 -22.51 -24.81
C ARG A 311 3.84 -21.40 -23.77
N LEU A 312 4.77 -21.40 -22.81
CA LEU A 312 4.81 -20.45 -21.70
C LEU A 312 5.24 -19.03 -22.09
N ALA A 313 6.03 -18.88 -23.15
CA ALA A 313 6.40 -17.56 -23.68
C ALA A 313 5.19 -16.71 -24.08
N ARG A 314 4.08 -17.34 -24.52
CA ARG A 314 2.81 -16.64 -24.83
C ARG A 314 2.16 -16.02 -23.60
N ASP A 315 2.44 -16.59 -22.44
CA ASP A 315 1.98 -16.17 -21.11
C ASP A 315 2.97 -15.22 -20.41
N GLY A 316 4.12 -14.94 -21.03
CA GLY A 316 5.18 -14.13 -20.42
C GLY A 316 5.93 -14.87 -19.30
N ILE A 317 5.88 -16.20 -19.33
CA ILE A 317 6.56 -17.08 -18.38
C ILE A 317 7.77 -17.71 -19.10
N ALA A 318 8.96 -17.55 -18.54
CA ALA A 318 10.17 -18.19 -19.04
C ALA A 318 10.50 -19.46 -18.24
N VAL A 319 11.03 -20.48 -18.91
CA VAL A 319 11.49 -21.73 -18.29
C VAL A 319 12.97 -21.63 -18.01
N GLU A 320 13.36 -21.63 -16.74
CA GLU A 320 14.75 -21.48 -16.32
C GLU A 320 15.51 -22.80 -16.30
N ASN A 321 14.91 -23.83 -15.70
CA ASN A 321 15.45 -25.18 -15.69
C ASN A 321 14.32 -26.20 -15.81
N LEU A 322 14.61 -27.33 -16.46
CA LEU A 322 13.73 -28.49 -16.52
C LEU A 322 14.48 -29.74 -16.08
N ALA A 323 13.94 -30.44 -15.09
CA ALA A 323 14.41 -31.74 -14.64
C ALA A 323 13.22 -32.72 -14.69
N TYR A 324 13.39 -33.92 -15.20
CA TYR A 324 12.35 -34.94 -15.32
C TYR A 324 12.84 -36.36 -15.00
N THR A 325 11.95 -37.17 -14.44
CA THR A 325 12.02 -38.63 -14.36
C THR A 325 10.88 -39.23 -15.20
N ALA A 326 10.67 -40.54 -15.15
CA ALA A 326 9.57 -41.18 -15.86
C ALA A 326 8.19 -40.73 -15.33
N ASP A 327 8.10 -40.34 -14.07
CA ASP A 327 6.87 -40.07 -13.33
C ASP A 327 6.77 -38.63 -12.77
N THR A 328 7.86 -37.87 -12.73
CA THR A 328 7.91 -36.53 -12.12
C THR A 328 8.61 -35.55 -13.05
N VAL A 329 8.11 -34.31 -13.12
CA VAL A 329 8.82 -33.20 -13.75
C VAL A 329 8.93 -32.05 -12.76
N GLN A 330 10.14 -31.51 -12.62
CA GLN A 330 10.41 -30.26 -11.94
C GLN A 330 10.74 -29.17 -12.95
N VAL A 331 9.97 -28.09 -12.95
CA VAL A 331 10.20 -26.92 -13.79
C VAL A 331 10.44 -25.69 -12.91
N ARG A 332 11.52 -24.97 -13.19
CA ARG A 332 11.78 -23.64 -12.63
C ARG A 332 11.29 -22.57 -13.60
N ILE A 333 10.50 -21.62 -13.12
CA ILE A 333 9.86 -20.60 -13.98
C ILE A 333 10.11 -19.18 -13.49
N ARG A 334 10.22 -18.24 -14.44
CA ARG A 334 10.20 -16.80 -14.18
C ARG A 334 8.93 -16.19 -14.72
N ASN A 335 8.13 -15.56 -13.86
CA ASN A 335 6.92 -14.86 -14.25
C ASN A 335 7.21 -13.38 -14.53
N GLY A 336 7.18 -12.98 -15.81
CA GLY A 336 7.46 -11.60 -16.20
C GLY A 336 6.24 -10.72 -16.41
N ARG A 337 5.02 -11.29 -16.42
CA ARG A 337 3.82 -10.58 -16.91
C ARG A 337 2.59 -10.70 -16.03
N ILE A 338 2.32 -11.89 -15.49
CA ILE A 338 1.09 -12.17 -14.75
C ILE A 338 1.25 -11.63 -13.32
N ASP A 339 0.31 -10.87 -12.79
CA ASP A 339 0.38 -10.33 -11.43
C ASP A 339 0.15 -11.39 -10.35
N ALA A 340 -0.56 -12.46 -10.69
CA ALA A 340 -0.96 -13.52 -9.80
C ALA A 340 0.03 -14.70 -9.80
N GLY A 341 0.63 -15.01 -8.65
CA GLY A 341 1.52 -16.15 -8.50
C GLY A 341 0.80 -17.47 -8.81
N SER A 342 -0.40 -17.65 -8.24
CA SER A 342 -1.22 -18.86 -8.44
C SER A 342 -1.65 -19.06 -9.90
N GLN A 343 -1.93 -17.98 -10.63
CA GLN A 343 -2.27 -18.08 -12.06
C GLN A 343 -1.05 -18.51 -12.87
N ALA A 344 0.15 -17.99 -12.60
CA ALA A 344 1.36 -18.42 -13.29
C ALA A 344 1.67 -19.92 -13.06
N ILE A 345 1.44 -20.41 -11.84
CA ILE A 345 1.52 -21.84 -11.51
C ILE A 345 0.48 -22.64 -12.31
N GLY A 346 -0.77 -22.20 -12.32
CA GLY A 346 -1.84 -22.87 -13.07
C GLY A 346 -1.64 -22.90 -14.59
N ARG A 347 -1.08 -21.83 -15.17
CA ARG A 347 -0.66 -21.78 -16.59
C ARG A 347 0.46 -22.77 -16.88
N THR A 348 1.40 -22.87 -15.95
CA THR A 348 2.51 -23.82 -16.04
C THR A 348 2.02 -25.26 -15.96
N ALA A 349 1.14 -25.59 -15.01
CA ALA A 349 0.56 -26.93 -14.87
C ALA A 349 -0.20 -27.38 -16.15
N ARG A 350 -0.96 -26.48 -16.79
CA ARG A 350 -1.61 -26.74 -18.09
C ARG A 350 -0.61 -26.94 -19.21
N ALA A 351 0.44 -26.12 -19.28
CA ALA A 351 1.46 -26.28 -20.30
C ALA A 351 2.17 -27.64 -20.13
N LEU A 352 2.44 -28.07 -18.89
CA LEU A 352 3.00 -29.38 -18.58
C LEU A 352 2.08 -30.52 -19.00
N SER A 353 0.75 -30.44 -18.79
CA SER A 353 -0.17 -31.50 -19.24
C SER A 353 -0.17 -31.70 -20.77
N HIS A 354 0.14 -30.65 -21.53
CA HIS A 354 0.27 -30.77 -22.99
C HIS A 354 1.60 -31.34 -23.46
N VAL A 355 2.68 -31.06 -22.75
CA VAL A 355 4.05 -31.35 -23.20
C VAL A 355 4.57 -32.66 -22.62
N MET A 356 4.25 -32.97 -21.37
CA MET A 356 4.79 -34.15 -20.68
C MET A 356 4.11 -35.44 -21.15
N PRO A 357 4.87 -36.53 -21.36
CA PRO A 357 4.33 -37.88 -21.63
C PRO A 357 3.33 -38.35 -20.56
N ALA A 358 2.48 -39.33 -20.88
CA ALA A 358 1.40 -39.75 -19.99
C ALA A 358 1.90 -40.42 -18.70
N SER A 359 3.12 -40.98 -18.72
CA SER A 359 3.79 -41.56 -17.55
C SER A 359 4.03 -40.55 -16.42
N VAL A 360 4.20 -39.26 -16.74
CA VAL A 360 4.46 -38.20 -15.75
C VAL A 360 3.18 -37.88 -14.97
N GLU A 361 3.21 -38.16 -13.66
CA GLU A 361 2.11 -37.96 -12.72
C GLU A 361 2.30 -36.73 -11.84
N VAL A 362 3.54 -36.34 -11.53
CA VAL A 362 3.82 -35.27 -10.55
C VAL A 362 4.44 -34.06 -11.25
N PHE A 363 3.84 -32.90 -11.06
CA PHE A 363 4.35 -31.61 -11.51
C PHE A 363 4.89 -30.83 -10.31
N GLU A 364 6.20 -30.61 -10.26
CA GLU A 364 6.85 -29.73 -9.30
C GLU A 364 7.17 -28.39 -9.99
N ILE A 365 6.48 -27.32 -9.62
CA ILE A 365 6.62 -26.00 -10.21
C ILE A 365 7.34 -25.11 -9.20
N VAL A 366 8.49 -24.58 -9.58
CA VAL A 366 9.34 -23.74 -8.72
C VAL A 366 9.45 -22.33 -9.31
N PRO A 367 8.69 -21.34 -8.79
CA PRO A 367 8.88 -19.95 -9.16
C PRO A 367 10.28 -19.46 -8.74
N VAL A 368 10.96 -18.76 -9.64
CA VAL A 368 12.28 -18.19 -9.43
C VAL A 368 12.20 -16.67 -9.43
N VAL A 369 12.73 -16.07 -8.38
CA VAL A 369 12.81 -14.62 -8.16
C VAL A 369 14.29 -14.27 -8.06
N ASN A 370 14.78 -13.34 -8.88
CA ASN A 370 16.19 -12.92 -8.88
C ASN A 370 17.22 -14.07 -8.92
N GLY A 371 16.87 -15.20 -9.53
CA GLY A 371 17.73 -16.38 -9.66
C GLY A 371 17.69 -17.37 -8.49
N ILE A 372 16.89 -17.11 -7.46
CA ILE A 372 16.65 -18.02 -6.33
C ILE A 372 15.24 -18.59 -6.38
N GLY A 373 15.10 -19.89 -6.10
CA GLY A 373 13.79 -20.54 -6.01
C GLY A 373 13.06 -20.09 -4.76
N ALA A 374 11.81 -19.63 -4.91
CA ALA A 374 11.01 -19.15 -3.79
C ALA A 374 10.38 -20.34 -3.03
N SER A 375 9.54 -21.11 -3.71
CA SER A 375 8.89 -22.32 -3.18
C SER A 375 8.77 -23.41 -4.25
N LYS A 376 8.45 -24.63 -3.85
CA LYS A 376 8.12 -25.75 -4.75
C LYS A 376 6.65 -26.13 -4.57
N VAL A 377 5.87 -25.90 -5.62
CA VAL A 377 4.44 -26.22 -5.66
C VAL A 377 4.25 -27.54 -6.38
N THR A 378 3.79 -28.56 -5.67
CA THR A 378 3.61 -29.91 -6.19
C THR A 378 2.14 -30.18 -6.49
N ILE A 379 1.86 -30.49 -7.76
CA ILE A 379 0.52 -30.78 -8.27
C ILE A 379 0.52 -32.18 -8.86
N ARG A 380 -0.44 -33.02 -8.47
CA ARG A 380 -0.69 -34.30 -9.16
C ARG A 380 -1.47 -34.05 -10.44
N ARG A 381 -0.99 -34.63 -11.53
CA ARG A 381 -1.59 -34.49 -12.85
C ARG A 381 -3.00 -35.06 -12.87
N SER A 382 -3.27 -36.17 -12.18
CA SER A 382 -4.62 -36.74 -12.07
C SER A 382 -5.61 -35.77 -11.42
N ASP A 383 -5.18 -35.01 -10.41
CA ASP A 383 -6.02 -34.05 -9.71
C ASP A 383 -6.32 -32.84 -10.60
N LEU A 384 -5.31 -32.38 -11.35
CA LEU A 384 -5.49 -31.32 -12.36
C LEU A 384 -6.48 -31.75 -13.46
N GLU A 385 -6.38 -32.99 -13.94
CA GLU A 385 -7.27 -33.55 -14.97
C GLU A 385 -8.70 -33.73 -14.46
N ALA A 386 -8.88 -34.22 -13.24
CA ALA A 386 -10.20 -34.49 -12.67
C ALA A 386 -10.95 -33.23 -12.25
N LEU A 387 -10.24 -32.20 -11.78
CA LEU A 387 -10.87 -31.03 -11.16
C LEU A 387 -11.23 -29.92 -12.16
N GLU A 388 -10.70 -29.91 -13.39
CA GLU A 388 -10.88 -28.78 -14.33
C GLU A 388 -12.33 -28.29 -14.46
N TYR A 389 -13.28 -29.22 -14.58
CA TYR A 389 -14.70 -28.93 -14.78
C TYR A 389 -15.57 -29.15 -13.54
N THR A 390 -14.96 -29.40 -12.37
CA THR A 390 -15.69 -29.60 -11.11
C THR A 390 -16.10 -28.25 -10.51
N ALA A 391 -17.25 -28.20 -9.83
CA ALA A 391 -17.62 -27.04 -9.04
C ALA A 391 -16.59 -26.82 -7.91
N ASP A 392 -16.25 -25.56 -7.64
CA ASP A 392 -15.25 -25.20 -6.63
C ASP A 392 -13.85 -25.83 -6.85
N ASN A 393 -13.49 -26.02 -8.13
CA ASN A 393 -12.21 -26.61 -8.53
C ASN A 393 -10.97 -25.94 -7.92
N ALA A 394 -11.00 -24.64 -7.65
CA ALA A 394 -9.88 -23.91 -7.05
C ALA A 394 -9.60 -24.40 -5.63
N THR A 395 -10.63 -24.46 -4.78
CA THR A 395 -10.56 -24.92 -3.40
C THR A 395 -10.16 -26.39 -3.34
N LEU A 396 -10.83 -27.23 -4.13
CA LEU A 396 -10.50 -28.66 -4.22
C LEU A 396 -9.05 -28.90 -4.67
N LEU A 397 -8.55 -28.13 -5.63
CA LEU A 397 -7.15 -28.25 -6.04
C LEU A 397 -6.23 -27.79 -4.91
N ARG A 398 -6.56 -26.69 -4.22
CA ARG A 398 -5.73 -26.15 -3.12
C ARG A 398 -5.48 -27.16 -2.01
N GLU A 399 -6.52 -27.91 -1.63
CA GLU A 399 -6.47 -28.95 -0.59
C GLU A 399 -5.54 -30.12 -0.93
N ARG A 400 -5.27 -30.34 -2.23
CA ARG A 400 -4.44 -31.44 -2.74
C ARG A 400 -3.02 -31.02 -3.09
N VAL A 401 -2.82 -29.73 -3.35
CA VAL A 401 -1.50 -29.16 -3.66
C VAL A 401 -0.68 -29.01 -2.38
N THR A 402 0.59 -29.40 -2.47
CA THR A 402 1.57 -29.13 -1.41
C THR A 402 2.51 -28.01 -1.86
N VAL A 403 2.77 -27.08 -0.95
CA VAL A 403 3.78 -26.03 -1.13
C VAL A 403 4.89 -26.33 -0.14
N THR A 404 6.09 -26.55 -0.66
CA THR A 404 7.25 -26.90 0.15
C THR A 404 8.40 -25.97 -0.19
N ASP A 405 9.47 -26.07 0.57
CA ASP A 405 10.70 -25.37 0.25
C ASP A 405 11.20 -25.73 -1.17
N ALA A 406 11.68 -24.71 -1.91
CA ALA A 406 12.13 -24.84 -3.29
C ALA A 406 13.26 -25.87 -3.50
N GLY A 407 14.21 -25.96 -2.55
CA GLY A 407 15.45 -26.71 -2.69
C GLY A 407 16.37 -26.22 -3.82
N PRO A 408 17.61 -26.77 -3.90
CA PRO A 408 18.54 -26.48 -4.99
C PRO A 408 18.04 -27.06 -6.33
N ALA A 409 18.59 -26.55 -7.43
CA ALA A 409 18.35 -27.16 -8.74
C ALA A 409 18.96 -28.55 -8.82
N PRO A 410 18.21 -29.57 -9.30
CA PRO A 410 18.79 -30.88 -9.57
C PRO A 410 19.98 -30.74 -10.49
N ALA A 411 21.11 -31.37 -10.16
CA ALA A 411 22.37 -31.22 -10.90
C ALA A 411 22.27 -31.61 -12.38
N TRP A 412 21.28 -32.43 -12.73
CA TRP A 412 21.00 -32.94 -14.06
C TRP A 412 19.91 -32.13 -14.80
N SER A 413 19.51 -30.97 -14.27
CA SER A 413 18.50 -30.12 -14.89
C SER A 413 19.02 -29.46 -16.18
N LEU A 414 18.15 -29.36 -17.18
CA LEU A 414 18.41 -28.68 -18.44
C LEU A 414 18.09 -27.20 -18.31
N GLY A 415 19.14 -26.38 -18.28
CA GLY A 415 19.03 -24.91 -18.20
C GLY A 415 18.78 -24.24 -19.55
N ASP A 416 18.51 -22.94 -19.50
CA ASP A 416 18.41 -22.07 -20.67
C ASP A 416 19.66 -21.19 -20.84
N GLU A 417 20.44 -21.46 -21.88
CA GLU A 417 21.60 -20.64 -22.23
C GLU A 417 21.21 -19.23 -22.70
N GLU A 418 19.96 -19.00 -23.13
CA GLU A 418 19.48 -17.67 -23.53
C GLU A 418 19.00 -16.80 -22.35
N LEU A 419 18.88 -17.38 -21.15
CA LEU A 419 18.47 -16.62 -19.97
C LEU A 419 19.61 -15.87 -19.29
N TYR A 420 20.85 -16.33 -19.48
CA TYR A 420 22.04 -15.70 -18.92
C TYR A 420 23.23 -15.80 -19.89
N PRO A 421 23.96 -14.70 -20.12
CA PRO A 421 23.66 -13.36 -19.64
C PRO A 421 22.50 -12.73 -20.41
N LYS A 422 21.65 -11.93 -19.73
CA LYS A 422 20.51 -11.25 -20.35
C LYS A 422 20.49 -9.76 -20.05
N PHE A 423 20.53 -8.96 -21.11
CA PHE A 423 20.39 -7.51 -21.03
C PHE A 423 18.95 -7.08 -21.30
N ARG A 424 18.43 -6.21 -20.43
CA ARG A 424 17.08 -5.62 -20.54
C ARG A 424 17.17 -4.14 -20.25
N TRP A 425 16.43 -3.33 -20.98
CA TRP A 425 16.34 -1.90 -20.72
C TRP A 425 14.91 -1.38 -20.93
N SER A 426 14.62 -0.22 -20.35
CA SER A 426 13.34 0.46 -20.52
C SER A 426 13.48 1.96 -20.36
N LEU A 427 12.76 2.73 -21.18
CA LEU A 427 12.56 4.17 -21.02
C LEU A 427 11.09 4.41 -20.67
N ARG A 428 10.82 5.11 -19.55
CA ARG A 428 9.44 5.37 -19.11
C ARG A 428 9.27 6.76 -18.50
N PRO A 429 8.08 7.39 -18.67
CA PRO A 429 7.73 8.56 -17.88
C PRO A 429 7.62 8.16 -16.41
N VAL A 430 8.05 9.06 -15.52
CA VAL A 430 7.96 8.91 -14.08
C VAL A 430 7.47 10.24 -13.51
N VAL A 431 6.55 10.14 -12.56
CA VAL A 431 6.10 11.26 -11.73
C VAL A 431 6.64 11.00 -10.32
N ARG A 432 7.31 11.97 -9.73
CA ARG A 432 7.79 11.93 -8.35
C ARG A 432 7.08 13.04 -7.58
N LEU A 433 6.25 12.68 -6.62
CA LEU A 433 5.53 13.65 -5.78
C LEU A 433 6.21 13.74 -4.42
N SER A 434 6.55 14.96 -3.98
CA SER A 434 6.90 15.28 -2.59
C SER A 434 5.61 15.46 -1.77
N GLU A 435 4.60 16.06 -2.38
CA GLU A 435 3.25 16.27 -1.84
C GLU A 435 2.20 16.02 -2.93
N PRO A 436 0.89 15.93 -2.63
CA PRO A 436 -0.13 15.63 -3.63
C PRO A 436 -0.18 16.59 -4.82
N MET A 437 0.35 17.82 -4.68
CA MET A 437 0.39 18.83 -5.73
C MET A 437 1.80 19.36 -6.03
N GLU A 438 2.83 18.80 -5.41
CA GLU A 438 4.22 19.24 -5.56
C GLU A 438 5.11 18.07 -5.99
N GLY A 439 5.89 18.25 -7.04
CA GLY A 439 6.73 17.20 -7.57
C GLY A 439 7.43 17.53 -8.87
N ASP A 440 7.94 16.48 -9.51
CA ASP A 440 8.56 16.55 -10.82
C ASP A 440 8.07 15.42 -11.74
N VAL A 441 8.14 15.67 -13.04
CA VAL A 441 7.87 14.72 -14.10
C VAL A 441 9.06 14.65 -15.04
N GLY A 442 9.39 13.44 -15.47
CA GLY A 442 10.57 13.21 -16.29
C GLY A 442 10.62 11.82 -16.89
N LEU A 443 11.75 11.50 -17.50
CA LEU A 443 12.01 10.20 -18.13
C LEU A 443 13.06 9.43 -17.36
N ARG A 444 12.77 8.18 -17.02
CA ARG A 444 13.72 7.25 -16.42
C ARG A 444 14.15 6.21 -17.44
N LEU A 445 15.44 6.18 -17.75
CA LEU A 445 16.11 5.07 -18.42
C LEU A 445 16.58 4.08 -17.36
N SER A 446 16.17 2.82 -17.45
CA SER A 446 16.61 1.73 -16.58
C SER A 446 17.23 0.63 -17.41
N ALA A 447 18.31 0.02 -16.92
CA ALA A 447 18.98 -1.12 -17.54
C ALA A 447 19.29 -2.19 -16.48
N ASN A 448 19.07 -3.45 -16.84
CA ASN A 448 19.38 -4.63 -16.03
C ASN A 448 20.18 -5.61 -16.86
N TYR A 449 21.24 -6.16 -16.29
CA TYR A 449 22.07 -7.20 -16.87
C TYR A 449 22.12 -8.38 -15.90
N ASP A 450 21.32 -9.41 -16.18
CA ASP A 450 21.30 -10.67 -15.45
C ASP A 450 22.51 -11.50 -15.91
N MET A 451 23.60 -11.49 -15.14
CA MET A 451 24.88 -12.07 -15.55
C MET A 451 24.88 -13.60 -15.44
N ALA A 452 24.32 -14.09 -14.34
CA ALA A 452 24.19 -15.49 -13.97
C ALA A 452 23.04 -15.61 -12.96
N PRO A 453 22.57 -16.83 -12.62
CA PRO A 453 21.61 -17.00 -11.54
C PRO A 453 22.08 -16.31 -10.26
N GLY A 454 21.24 -15.42 -9.71
CA GLY A 454 21.56 -14.64 -8.52
C GLY A 454 22.34 -13.36 -8.78
N TRP A 455 23.00 -13.19 -9.93
CA TRP A 455 23.86 -12.03 -10.21
C TRP A 455 23.17 -11.04 -11.15
N VAL A 456 22.92 -9.83 -10.65
CA VAL A 456 22.21 -8.78 -11.38
C VAL A 456 22.96 -7.46 -11.27
N LEU A 457 23.36 -6.88 -12.40
CA LEU A 457 23.81 -5.50 -12.49
C LEU A 457 22.64 -4.62 -12.94
N SER A 458 22.22 -3.67 -12.12
CA SER A 458 21.12 -2.75 -12.42
C SER A 458 21.58 -1.30 -12.39
N GLY A 459 20.97 -0.46 -13.22
CA GLY A 459 21.24 0.97 -13.23
C GLY A 459 20.05 1.79 -13.73
N SER A 460 19.95 3.04 -13.27
CA SER A 460 18.93 3.96 -13.75
C SER A 460 19.39 5.40 -13.78
N ILE A 461 19.05 6.08 -14.87
CA ILE A 461 19.25 7.52 -15.05
C ILE A 461 17.87 8.18 -15.14
N TYR A 462 17.70 9.29 -14.44
CA TYR A 462 16.51 10.12 -14.52
C TYR A 462 16.84 11.47 -15.16
N LYS A 463 16.03 11.88 -16.13
CA LYS A 463 16.07 13.22 -16.73
C LYS A 463 14.77 13.94 -16.44
N GLU A 464 14.87 15.10 -15.80
CA GLU A 464 13.71 15.94 -15.53
C GLU A 464 13.20 16.60 -16.82
N ILE A 465 11.87 16.74 -16.92
CA ILE A 465 11.21 17.49 -18.00
C ILE A 465 10.56 18.77 -17.44
N ALA A 466 9.84 18.63 -16.32
CA ALA A 466 9.20 19.75 -15.66
C ALA A 466 9.11 19.48 -14.15
N SER A 467 9.24 20.53 -13.36
CA SER A 467 9.15 20.50 -11.90
C SER A 467 8.42 21.75 -11.43
N ASN A 468 7.65 21.59 -10.36
CA ASN A 468 7.12 22.69 -9.56
C ASN A 468 7.63 22.63 -8.12
N ARG A 469 8.74 21.91 -7.87
CA ARG A 469 9.40 21.90 -6.57
C ARG A 469 10.17 23.19 -6.36
N GLU A 470 10.12 23.68 -5.13
CA GLU A 470 11.00 24.74 -4.67
C GLU A 470 12.18 24.15 -3.92
N THR A 471 13.38 24.68 -4.17
CA THR A 471 14.56 24.28 -3.41
C THR A 471 14.61 25.09 -2.12
N SER A 472 14.55 24.39 -0.99
CA SER A 472 14.88 24.95 0.31
C SER A 472 16.23 24.40 0.79
N VAL A 473 16.98 25.25 1.50
CA VAL A 473 18.21 24.81 2.19
C VAL A 473 17.79 24.09 3.46
N SER A 474 18.31 22.88 3.67
CA SER A 474 18.05 22.13 4.89
C SER A 474 18.53 22.90 6.13
N THR A 475 17.63 23.06 7.09
CA THR A 475 17.90 23.61 8.43
C THR A 475 18.20 22.53 9.48
N SER A 476 18.23 21.25 9.06
CA SER A 476 18.48 20.12 9.94
C SER A 476 19.84 20.21 10.63
N THR A 477 19.84 19.91 11.94
CA THR A 477 21.05 19.79 12.78
C THR A 477 21.68 18.40 12.66
N LEU A 478 20.92 17.41 12.17
CA LEU A 478 21.38 16.05 11.92
C LEU A 478 22.14 15.94 10.59
N PRO A 479 22.93 14.86 10.39
CA PRO A 479 23.46 14.54 9.06
C PRO A 479 22.36 14.51 8.01
N ARG A 480 22.52 15.27 6.92
CA ARG A 480 21.47 15.57 5.93
C ARG A 480 21.25 14.42 4.93
N VAL A 481 20.80 13.28 5.44
CA VAL A 481 20.64 12.03 4.69
C VAL A 481 19.35 11.97 3.87
N ARG A 482 18.40 12.88 4.14
CA ARG A 482 17.12 13.01 3.42
C ARG A 482 16.74 14.46 3.13
N THR A 483 17.03 15.39 4.04
CA THR A 483 16.56 16.78 3.92
C THR A 483 17.16 17.53 2.74
N ASP A 484 18.35 17.13 2.27
CA ASP A 484 18.95 17.68 1.04
C ASP A 484 18.32 17.12 -0.27
N GLY A 485 17.24 16.33 -0.19
CA GLY A 485 16.60 15.69 -1.36
C GLY A 485 16.19 16.68 -2.47
N ALA A 486 15.79 17.90 -2.13
CA ALA A 486 15.48 18.95 -3.10
C ALA A 486 16.73 19.37 -3.90
N ARG A 487 17.89 19.49 -3.24
CA ARG A 487 19.17 19.82 -3.89
C ARG A 487 19.62 18.74 -4.88
N TYR A 488 19.46 17.46 -4.52
CA TYR A 488 19.73 16.35 -5.46
C TYR A 488 18.78 16.33 -6.66
N SER A 489 17.58 16.92 -6.53
CA SER A 489 16.63 17.06 -7.62
C SER A 489 17.03 18.22 -8.55
N GLU A 490 17.41 19.37 -7.99
CA GLU A 490 17.79 20.56 -8.76
C GLU A 490 19.16 20.42 -9.45
N LEU A 491 20.18 19.99 -8.70
CA LEU A 491 21.57 19.96 -9.19
C LEU A 491 21.90 18.70 -9.99
N GLY A 492 21.16 17.62 -9.76
CA GLY A 492 21.38 16.32 -10.35
C GLY A 492 20.53 16.05 -11.59
N ASP A 493 20.42 16.98 -12.54
CA ASP A 493 19.64 16.76 -13.77
C ASP A 493 20.52 16.72 -15.05
N PRO A 494 20.75 15.54 -15.67
CA PRO A 494 20.21 14.22 -15.32
C PRO A 494 20.96 13.56 -14.14
N ALA A 495 20.25 12.73 -13.38
CA ALA A 495 20.79 12.02 -12.21
C ALA A 495 20.99 10.55 -12.53
N LEU A 496 22.19 10.02 -12.21
CA LEU A 496 22.37 8.60 -11.98
C LEU A 496 21.70 8.24 -10.65
N GLU A 497 20.45 7.79 -10.69
CA GLU A 497 19.73 7.42 -9.47
C GLU A 497 20.32 6.14 -8.85
N LYS A 498 20.74 5.16 -9.68
CA LYS A 498 21.24 3.86 -9.23
C LYS A 498 22.26 3.27 -10.19
N LEU A 499 23.21 2.52 -9.64
CA LEU A 499 24.15 1.64 -10.35
C LEU A 499 24.66 0.59 -9.34
N THR A 500 24.01 -0.57 -9.30
CA THR A 500 24.22 -1.59 -8.25
C THR A 500 24.51 -2.95 -8.87
N LEU A 501 25.52 -3.63 -8.35
CA LEU A 501 25.72 -5.07 -8.54
C LEU A 501 25.12 -5.79 -7.33
N ALA A 502 24.16 -6.67 -7.56
CA ALA A 502 23.50 -7.48 -6.54
C ALA A 502 23.76 -8.97 -6.76
N TRP A 503 23.98 -9.69 -5.66
CA TRP A 503 24.07 -11.13 -5.58
C TRP A 503 23.01 -11.69 -4.63
N PHE A 504 22.13 -12.53 -5.14
CA PHE A 504 21.09 -13.24 -4.40
C PHE A 504 21.47 -14.71 -4.26
N ALA A 505 21.29 -15.24 -3.06
CA ALA A 505 21.58 -16.64 -2.77
C ALA A 505 20.59 -17.22 -1.75
N ARG A 506 20.63 -18.53 -1.63
CA ARG A 506 19.80 -19.31 -0.72
C ARG A 506 20.71 -20.27 0.06
N PRO A 507 21.38 -19.81 1.12
CA PRO A 507 22.46 -20.55 1.77
C PRO A 507 22.00 -21.81 2.52
N ALA A 508 20.74 -21.87 2.96
CA ALA A 508 20.18 -22.99 3.70
C ALA A 508 18.65 -23.04 3.54
N ASP A 509 18.01 -24.04 4.14
CA ASP A 509 16.56 -24.17 4.06
C ASP A 509 15.80 -23.04 4.74
N SER A 510 14.84 -22.44 4.02
CA SER A 510 14.14 -21.22 4.44
C SER A 510 15.01 -19.98 4.66
N PHE A 511 16.31 -20.01 4.29
CA PHE A 511 17.22 -18.86 4.40
C PHE A 511 17.55 -18.29 3.02
N TYR A 512 17.39 -16.98 2.88
CA TYR A 512 17.67 -16.22 1.67
C TYR A 512 18.63 -15.08 2.00
N SER A 513 19.55 -14.77 1.10
CA SER A 513 20.53 -13.71 1.32
C SER A 513 20.68 -12.81 0.10
N ARG A 514 20.98 -11.53 0.34
CA ARG A 514 21.28 -10.54 -0.68
C ARG A 514 22.54 -9.78 -0.28
N LEU A 515 23.43 -9.58 -1.24
CA LEU A 515 24.56 -8.67 -1.13
C LEU A 515 24.50 -7.67 -2.29
N SER A 516 24.55 -6.38 -2.02
CA SER A 516 24.51 -5.33 -3.04
C SER A 516 25.65 -4.35 -2.84
N VAL A 517 26.29 -3.94 -3.92
CA VAL A 517 27.39 -2.97 -3.93
C VAL A 517 27.23 -1.94 -5.05
N GLY A 518 27.56 -0.69 -4.75
CA GLY A 518 27.55 0.41 -5.72
C GLY A 518 26.69 1.58 -5.27
N TYR A 519 26.04 2.23 -6.22
CA TYR A 519 25.15 3.35 -6.02
C TYR A 519 23.74 2.83 -5.73
N LEU A 520 23.45 2.63 -4.45
CA LEU A 520 22.26 1.95 -3.94
C LEU A 520 21.00 2.81 -4.11
N GLU A 521 21.12 4.11 -3.87
CA GLU A 521 20.07 5.11 -4.06
C GLU A 521 20.67 6.46 -4.49
N ARG A 522 19.82 7.46 -4.74
CA ARG A 522 20.23 8.78 -5.25
C ARG A 522 21.25 9.46 -4.34
N MET A 523 21.04 9.39 -3.02
CA MET A 523 21.85 10.12 -2.03
C MET A 523 22.99 9.27 -1.46
N HIS A 524 22.95 7.94 -1.59
CA HIS A 524 23.90 7.05 -0.92
C HIS A 524 24.42 5.95 -1.83
N ALA A 525 25.72 5.68 -1.71
CA ALA A 525 26.39 4.51 -2.27
C ALA A 525 27.02 3.67 -1.15
N GLY A 526 27.39 2.42 -1.43
CA GLY A 526 28.07 1.57 -0.47
C GLY A 526 27.80 0.09 -0.67
N VAL A 527 27.73 -0.65 0.45
CA VAL A 527 27.51 -2.09 0.50
C VAL A 527 26.33 -2.40 1.41
N SER A 528 25.42 -3.26 0.98
CA SER A 528 24.24 -3.70 1.74
C SER A 528 24.18 -5.23 1.75
N GLY A 529 24.14 -5.82 2.94
CA GLY A 529 23.93 -7.25 3.16
C GLY A 529 22.63 -7.50 3.89
N GLU A 530 21.87 -8.51 3.46
CA GLU A 530 20.60 -8.92 4.05
C GLU A 530 20.55 -10.45 4.15
N LEU A 531 20.08 -10.96 5.29
CA LEU A 531 19.75 -12.37 5.51
C LEU A 531 18.30 -12.45 6.00
N LEU A 532 17.48 -13.24 5.33
CA LEU A 532 16.07 -13.46 5.64
C LEU A 532 15.85 -14.93 5.97
N TRP A 533 15.26 -15.20 7.13
CA TRP A 533 14.60 -16.46 7.45
C TRP A 533 13.10 -16.33 7.19
N LYS A 534 12.60 -17.09 6.21
CA LYS A 534 11.17 -17.16 5.86
C LYS A 534 10.81 -18.58 5.43
N PRO A 535 10.26 -19.41 6.34
CA PRO A 535 9.68 -20.68 5.94
C PRO A 535 8.46 -20.50 5.03
N VAL A 536 8.17 -21.53 4.24
CA VAL A 536 7.09 -21.50 3.24
C VAL A 536 5.71 -21.34 3.86
N ASP A 537 5.44 -22.05 4.96
CA ASP A 537 4.14 -22.06 5.64
C ASP A 537 4.11 -21.19 6.92
N SER A 538 5.10 -20.30 7.09
CA SER A 538 5.18 -19.43 8.27
C SER A 538 4.57 -18.06 8.01
N GLN A 539 3.71 -17.61 8.95
CA GLN A 539 3.25 -16.21 9.03
C GLN A 539 4.33 -15.25 9.52
N LEU A 540 5.35 -15.77 10.22
CA LEU A 540 6.48 -15.01 10.74
C LEU A 540 7.69 -15.11 9.80
N ALA A 541 8.36 -14.00 9.59
CA ALA A 541 9.70 -13.94 8.98
C ALA A 541 10.63 -13.08 9.83
N LEU A 542 11.91 -13.41 9.84
CA LEU A 542 12.94 -12.66 10.54
C LEU A 542 14.05 -12.28 9.57
N GLY A 543 14.38 -10.99 9.52
CA GLY A 543 15.44 -10.45 8.69
C GLY A 543 16.54 -9.82 9.53
N ALA A 544 17.76 -9.84 9.04
CA ALA A 544 18.87 -9.05 9.55
C ALA A 544 19.56 -8.36 8.36
N GLU A 545 19.86 -7.09 8.50
CA GLU A 545 20.61 -6.32 7.51
C GLU A 545 21.76 -5.54 8.14
N VAL A 546 22.82 -5.37 7.37
CA VAL A 546 23.96 -4.51 7.70
C VAL A 546 24.35 -3.75 6.44
N ASN A 547 24.52 -2.44 6.55
CA ASN A 547 24.92 -1.60 5.44
C ASN A 547 26.09 -0.71 5.83
N TYR A 548 27.06 -0.56 4.94
CA TYR A 548 28.01 0.55 4.94
C TYR A 548 27.58 1.52 3.86
N SER A 549 27.45 2.80 4.20
CA SER A 549 26.90 3.82 3.33
C SER A 549 27.76 5.07 3.36
N ARG A 550 27.98 5.67 2.19
CA ARG A 550 28.64 6.97 2.02
C ARG A 550 27.74 7.89 1.22
N GLN A 551 27.60 9.13 1.68
CA GLN A 551 26.77 10.13 1.03
C GLN A 551 27.41 10.62 -0.28
N ARG A 552 26.60 10.74 -1.33
CA ARG A 552 27.01 11.08 -2.70
C ARG A 552 26.96 12.58 -2.94
N ASP A 553 27.66 13.08 -3.96
CA ASP A 553 27.55 14.48 -4.38
C ASP A 553 26.16 14.79 -4.99
N THR A 554 25.70 16.04 -4.84
CA THR A 554 24.38 16.48 -5.35
C THR A 554 24.31 16.64 -6.86
N ASP A 555 25.45 16.62 -7.56
CA ASP A 555 25.58 16.80 -9.01
C ASP A 555 24.98 15.64 -9.85
N GLY A 556 24.47 14.59 -9.19
CA GLY A 556 23.85 13.44 -9.85
C GLY A 556 24.84 12.45 -10.47
N GLY A 557 26.16 12.67 -10.30
CA GLY A 557 27.23 11.86 -10.86
C GLY A 557 27.71 10.72 -9.95
N LEU A 558 29.02 10.46 -10.03
CA LEU A 558 29.75 9.40 -9.30
C LEU A 558 30.62 9.96 -8.14
N GLY A 559 30.36 11.22 -7.74
CA GLY A 559 31.18 11.94 -6.76
C GLY A 559 30.86 11.64 -5.29
N PHE A 560 31.83 11.94 -4.44
CA PHE A 560 31.78 11.85 -2.95
C PHE A 560 32.57 12.99 -2.26
N GLY A 561 32.79 14.10 -2.97
CA GLY A 561 33.60 15.23 -2.51
C GLY A 561 32.81 16.33 -1.78
N GLU A 562 31.49 16.39 -1.93
CA GLU A 562 30.63 17.40 -1.31
C GLU A 562 30.34 17.09 0.17
N TYR A 563 30.13 15.81 0.50
CA TYR A 563 29.85 15.35 1.85
C TYR A 563 30.98 14.47 2.37
N ASP A 564 31.55 14.83 3.51
CA ASP A 564 32.44 13.97 4.29
C ASP A 564 31.60 13.19 5.33
N TYR A 565 30.72 12.32 4.83
CA TYR A 565 29.81 11.53 5.65
C TYR A 565 29.71 10.08 5.18
N ASP A 566 30.08 9.16 6.06
CA ASP A 566 29.85 7.73 5.93
C ASP A 566 29.34 7.14 7.25
N ILE A 567 28.62 6.01 7.15
CA ILE A 567 27.96 5.38 8.29
C ILE A 567 27.76 3.88 8.07
N VAL A 568 27.89 3.13 9.17
CA VAL A 568 27.43 1.73 9.25
C VAL A 568 26.06 1.70 9.92
N THR A 569 25.08 1.17 9.22
CA THR A 569 23.71 0.94 9.71
C THR A 569 23.42 -0.54 9.80
N GLY A 570 22.41 -0.92 10.58
CA GLY A 570 21.97 -2.31 10.65
C GLY A 570 20.66 -2.44 11.39
N HIS A 571 19.83 -3.38 10.95
CA HIS A 571 18.50 -3.61 11.50
C HIS A 571 18.23 -5.11 11.66
N VAL A 572 17.46 -5.43 12.69
CA VAL A 572 16.74 -6.70 12.79
C VAL A 572 15.27 -6.41 12.51
N SER A 573 14.68 -7.20 11.64
CA SER A 573 13.31 -7.03 11.16
C SER A 573 12.47 -8.24 11.52
N ALA A 574 11.29 -8.03 12.08
CA ALA A 574 10.25 -9.03 12.23
C ALA A 574 9.08 -8.70 11.31
N TYR A 575 8.67 -9.66 10.50
CA TYR A 575 7.53 -9.55 9.59
C TYR A 575 6.45 -10.52 10.02
N TYR A 576 5.21 -10.07 10.08
CA TYR A 576 4.09 -10.91 10.49
C TYR A 576 2.88 -10.73 9.58
N ASP A 577 2.36 -11.83 9.05
CA ASP A 577 1.09 -11.86 8.33
C ASP A 577 -0.07 -12.10 9.31
N PHE A 578 -0.89 -11.07 9.54
CA PHE A 578 -2.06 -11.13 10.41
C PHE A 578 -3.29 -11.74 9.71
N GLY A 579 -3.16 -12.17 8.45
CA GLY A 579 -4.26 -12.62 7.61
C GLY A 579 -5.05 -11.48 7.00
N ASN A 580 -5.99 -11.79 6.10
CA ASN A 580 -6.86 -10.82 5.42
C ASN A 580 -6.10 -9.67 4.70
N GLY A 581 -4.86 -9.92 4.31
CA GLY A 581 -4.00 -8.95 3.64
C GLY A 581 -3.29 -7.97 4.58
N TYR A 582 -3.41 -8.08 5.90
CA TYR A 582 -2.70 -7.21 6.84
C TYR A 582 -1.31 -7.74 7.16
N LEU A 583 -0.29 -6.92 6.91
CA LEU A 583 1.10 -7.22 7.20
C LEU A 583 1.66 -6.24 8.20
N GLY A 584 2.24 -6.75 9.28
CA GLY A 584 3.06 -5.97 10.20
C GLY A 584 4.53 -6.14 9.90
N GLN A 585 5.29 -5.07 10.13
CA GLN A 585 6.74 -5.10 10.15
C GLN A 585 7.24 -4.26 11.32
N LEU A 586 8.20 -4.81 12.07
CA LEU A 586 8.96 -4.11 13.09
C LEU A 586 10.43 -4.16 12.69
N ASP A 587 11.06 -3.01 12.51
CA ASP A 587 12.50 -2.89 12.28
C ASP A 587 13.14 -2.22 13.50
N VAL A 588 14.19 -2.80 14.06
CA VAL A 588 14.93 -2.22 15.19
C VAL A 588 16.40 -2.14 14.82
N GLY A 589 17.00 -0.97 14.95
CA GLY A 589 18.37 -0.79 14.47
C GLY A 589 18.87 0.65 14.47
N ARG A 590 19.99 0.83 13.78
CA ARG A 590 20.63 2.13 13.55
C ARG A 590 20.29 2.67 12.17
N TYR A 591 19.88 3.92 12.10
CA TYR A 591 19.47 4.65 10.89
C TYR A 591 20.60 5.49 10.31
N LEU A 592 20.35 6.10 9.14
CA LEU A 592 21.36 6.81 8.36
C LEU A 592 21.93 8.05 9.05
N ALA A 593 21.18 8.74 9.91
CA ALA A 593 21.68 9.87 10.69
C ALA A 593 22.50 9.44 11.92
N GLY A 594 22.70 8.13 12.12
CA GLY A 594 23.47 7.55 13.23
C GLY A 594 22.63 7.19 14.45
N ASP A 595 21.36 7.59 14.46
CA ASP A 595 20.38 7.37 15.52
C ASP A 595 19.90 5.92 15.60
N VAL A 596 19.47 5.50 16.79
CA VAL A 596 19.01 4.14 17.07
C VAL A 596 17.55 4.16 17.48
N GLY A 597 16.75 3.28 16.89
CA GLY A 597 15.33 3.24 17.19
C GLY A 597 14.59 2.11 16.52
N ALA A 598 13.28 2.29 16.39
CA ALA A 598 12.38 1.29 15.84
C ALA A 598 11.37 1.91 14.84
N THR A 599 11.19 1.25 13.70
CA THR A 599 10.10 1.53 12.76
C THR A 599 9.03 0.46 12.89
N VAL A 600 7.79 0.88 13.10
CA VAL A 600 6.61 0.02 12.96
C VAL A 600 5.93 0.36 11.64
N SER A 601 5.65 -0.66 10.83
CA SER A 601 4.86 -0.51 9.62
C SER A 601 3.66 -1.46 9.63
N VAL A 602 2.54 -0.98 9.06
CA VAL A 602 1.38 -1.81 8.77
C VAL A 602 0.98 -1.57 7.31
N ASP A 603 0.87 -2.66 6.55
CA ASP A 603 0.38 -2.65 5.18
C ASP A 603 -0.91 -3.46 5.06
N ARG A 604 -1.77 -3.01 4.15
CA ARG A 604 -2.87 -3.79 3.61
C ARG A 604 -2.59 -4.12 2.14
N VAL A 605 -2.39 -5.40 1.85
CA VAL A 605 -2.08 -5.95 0.53
C VAL A 605 -3.29 -6.70 -0.01
N PHE A 606 -3.68 -6.39 -1.23
CA PHE A 606 -4.78 -7.04 -1.92
C PHE A 606 -4.26 -8.01 -2.98
N ALA A 607 -5.00 -9.10 -3.22
CA ALA A 607 -4.65 -10.10 -4.22
C ALA A 607 -4.45 -9.49 -5.63
N ASN A 608 -5.11 -8.38 -5.94
CA ASN A 608 -4.98 -7.72 -7.24
C ASN A 608 -3.75 -6.80 -7.38
N GLY A 609 -2.86 -6.77 -6.39
CA GLY A 609 -1.62 -5.99 -6.39
C GLY A 609 -1.71 -4.61 -5.74
N TRP A 610 -2.90 -4.18 -5.28
CA TRP A 610 -3.00 -2.96 -4.48
C TRP A 610 -2.26 -3.14 -3.15
N ARG A 611 -1.57 -2.10 -2.72
CA ARG A 611 -0.97 -2.02 -1.38
C ARG A 611 -1.17 -0.63 -0.82
N VAL A 612 -1.64 -0.54 0.41
CA VAL A 612 -1.69 0.72 1.17
C VAL A 612 -1.08 0.48 2.53
N GLY A 613 -0.11 1.27 2.93
CA GLY A 613 0.54 1.12 4.23
C GLY A 613 0.91 2.42 4.88
N ALA A 614 1.15 2.37 6.17
CA ALA A 614 1.67 3.46 6.96
C ALA A 614 2.82 2.96 7.83
N PHE A 615 3.73 3.87 8.17
CA PHE A 615 4.82 3.59 9.09
C PHE A 615 5.06 4.77 10.02
N ALA A 616 5.65 4.47 11.18
CA ALA A 616 6.14 5.43 12.14
C ALA A 616 7.47 4.92 12.71
N THR A 617 8.44 5.81 12.84
CA THR A 617 9.80 5.52 13.31
C THR A 617 10.14 6.41 14.49
N VAL A 618 10.40 5.80 15.64
CA VAL A 618 10.81 6.50 16.88
C VAL A 618 12.24 6.12 17.19
N THR A 619 13.10 7.11 17.44
CA THR A 619 14.53 6.91 17.70
C THR A 619 14.98 7.69 18.93
N ASP A 620 16.27 7.65 19.26
CA ASP A 620 16.88 8.34 20.39
C ASP A 620 17.17 9.83 20.14
N VAL A 621 16.84 10.34 18.96
CA VAL A 621 16.90 11.77 18.61
C VAL A 621 15.78 12.53 19.34
N SER A 622 16.11 13.74 19.81
CA SER A 622 15.14 14.61 20.48
C SER A 622 14.07 15.12 19.50
N ALA A 623 12.86 15.38 20.00
CA ALA A 623 11.80 15.93 19.15
C ALA A 623 12.17 17.31 18.55
N GLU A 624 13.03 18.08 19.23
CA GLU A 624 13.58 19.35 18.75
C GLU A 624 14.54 19.15 17.56
N ASP A 625 15.44 18.17 17.65
CA ASP A 625 16.41 17.86 16.59
C ASP A 625 15.78 17.15 15.38
N PHE A 626 14.69 16.42 15.59
CA PHE A 626 13.89 15.82 14.52
C PHE A 626 13.22 16.86 13.61
N GLY A 627 12.95 18.05 14.14
CA GLY A 627 12.16 19.09 13.49
C GLY A 627 10.66 18.89 13.64
N GLU A 628 9.87 19.57 12.81
CA GLU A 628 8.40 19.51 12.87
C GLU A 628 7.92 18.05 12.79
N GLY A 629 7.21 17.52 13.78
CA GLY A 629 6.71 16.15 13.75
C GLY A 629 7.31 15.19 14.78
N GLY A 630 8.50 15.49 15.32
CA GLY A 630 9.12 14.81 16.46
C GLY A 630 9.55 13.35 16.24
N PHE A 631 9.13 12.74 15.12
CA PHE A 631 9.45 11.38 14.69
C PHE A 631 9.13 11.22 13.19
N ASP A 632 9.78 10.27 12.50
CA ASP A 632 9.52 10.02 11.07
C ASP A 632 8.25 9.18 10.89
N LYS A 633 7.44 9.53 9.90
CA LYS A 633 6.17 8.86 9.59
C LYS A 633 5.85 8.99 8.12
N GLY A 634 5.03 8.10 7.59
CA GLY A 634 4.60 8.23 6.21
C GLY A 634 3.56 7.22 5.80
N VAL A 635 3.01 7.47 4.61
CA VAL A 635 2.00 6.63 3.96
C VAL A 635 2.52 6.22 2.58
N ARG A 636 2.35 4.94 2.25
CA ARG A 636 2.73 4.36 0.97
C ARG A 636 1.54 3.75 0.27
N LEU A 637 1.46 3.95 -1.04
CA LEU A 637 0.38 3.48 -1.90
C LEU A 637 0.96 2.90 -3.19
N THR A 638 0.60 1.66 -3.51
CA THR A 638 0.85 1.02 -4.79
C THR A 638 -0.48 0.81 -5.51
N ILE A 639 -0.65 1.46 -6.67
CA ILE A 639 -1.80 1.26 -7.57
C ILE A 639 -1.31 0.43 -8.77
N PRO A 640 -1.73 -0.83 -8.91
CA PRO A 640 -1.29 -1.69 -10.00
C PRO A 640 -1.99 -1.29 -11.32
N PHE A 641 -1.22 -1.21 -12.41
CA PHE A 641 -1.75 -0.79 -13.71
C PHE A 641 -2.67 -1.83 -14.34
N ASN A 642 -2.59 -3.10 -13.94
CA ASN A 642 -3.54 -4.11 -14.39
C ASN A 642 -4.97 -3.83 -13.87
N TRP A 643 -5.11 -3.21 -12.70
CA TRP A 643 -6.38 -2.79 -12.13
C TRP A 643 -6.92 -1.56 -12.85
N ALA A 644 -6.05 -0.62 -13.22
CA ALA A 644 -6.43 0.62 -13.90
C ALA A 644 -6.71 0.44 -15.40
N LEU A 645 -5.91 -0.39 -16.09
CA LEU A 645 -5.94 -0.55 -17.55
C LEU A 645 -6.57 -1.85 -18.01
N GLY A 646 -6.82 -2.81 -17.11
CA GLY A 646 -7.41 -4.11 -17.46
C GLY A 646 -6.50 -5.04 -18.26
N THR A 647 -5.18 -4.82 -18.28
CA THR A 647 -4.21 -5.62 -19.05
C THR A 647 -3.24 -6.37 -18.13
N ASP A 648 -2.72 -7.52 -18.58
CA ASP A 648 -1.73 -8.31 -17.82
C ASP A 648 -0.42 -7.52 -17.67
N THR A 649 -0.16 -7.02 -16.46
CA THR A 649 1.09 -6.32 -16.12
C THR A 649 1.36 -6.43 -14.62
N ARG A 650 2.64 -6.52 -14.27
CA ARG A 650 3.13 -6.43 -12.88
C ARG A 650 3.50 -5.00 -12.47
N ARG A 651 3.27 -4.00 -13.34
CA ARG A 651 3.65 -2.60 -13.11
C ARG A 651 2.56 -1.86 -12.35
N GLY A 652 2.94 -0.79 -11.65
CA GLY A 652 2.03 0.11 -10.96
C GLY A 652 2.61 1.51 -10.77
N LEU A 653 1.79 2.37 -10.17
CA LEU A 653 2.18 3.67 -9.62
C LEU A 653 2.47 3.47 -8.13
N ASP A 654 3.68 3.82 -7.71
CA ASP A 654 4.09 3.82 -6.30
C ASP A 654 4.20 5.27 -5.80
N LEU A 655 3.44 5.60 -4.76
CA LEU A 655 3.48 6.88 -4.07
C LEU A 655 3.93 6.65 -2.62
N ASN A 656 4.84 7.48 -2.13
CA ASN A 656 5.33 7.44 -0.76
C ASN A 656 5.41 8.87 -0.22
N PHE A 657 4.48 9.21 0.66
CA PHE A 657 4.36 10.54 1.25
C PHE A 657 4.90 10.53 2.68
N ARG A 658 5.77 11.49 2.99
CA ARG A 658 6.37 11.69 4.31
C ARG A 658 6.14 13.14 4.70
N PRO A 659 5.20 13.43 5.63
CA PRO A 659 4.74 14.78 5.90
C PRO A 659 5.90 15.61 6.37
N ASN A 660 6.76 15.11 7.24
CA ASN A 660 7.85 15.91 7.76
C ASN A 660 9.14 15.11 7.61
N GLY A 661 9.46 14.76 6.37
CA GLY A 661 10.60 13.91 6.04
C GLY A 661 11.90 14.51 6.56
N GLY A 662 12.30 14.11 7.76
CA GLY A 662 13.54 14.48 8.41
C GLY A 662 14.65 13.48 8.16
N ASP A 663 15.80 13.74 8.77
CA ASP A 663 16.98 12.90 8.67
C ASP A 663 16.99 11.77 9.70
N GLY A 664 16.39 11.98 10.88
CA GLY A 664 16.23 10.95 11.91
C GLY A 664 15.31 9.81 11.46
N GLY A 665 15.57 8.59 11.90
CA GLY A 665 14.79 7.41 11.52
C GLY A 665 14.87 7.03 10.02
N ALA A 666 15.74 7.69 9.24
CA ALA A 666 15.87 7.44 7.82
C ALA A 666 16.64 6.14 7.56
N ARG A 667 15.95 5.13 7.01
CA ARG A 667 16.59 3.88 6.57
C ARG A 667 17.11 4.00 5.14
N LEU A 668 18.20 3.28 4.84
CA LEU A 668 18.73 3.14 3.48
C LEU A 668 17.72 2.47 2.55
N SER A 669 17.39 3.12 1.44
CA SER A 669 16.54 2.52 0.41
C SER A 669 17.39 1.59 -0.45
N VAL A 670 17.00 0.32 -0.48
CA VAL A 670 17.67 -0.69 -1.29
C VAL A 670 16.61 -1.47 -2.05
N ASP A 671 16.84 -1.65 -3.34
CA ASP A 671 15.93 -2.42 -4.18
C ASP A 671 15.97 -3.91 -3.83
N ASP A 672 14.89 -4.61 -4.19
CA ASP A 672 14.82 -6.07 -4.14
C ASP A 672 15.08 -6.68 -2.75
N ARG A 673 14.69 -5.98 -1.67
CA ARG A 673 14.64 -6.57 -0.33
C ARG A 673 13.87 -7.89 -0.34
N LEU A 674 14.37 -8.87 0.39
CA LEU A 674 14.01 -10.28 0.20
C LEU A 674 12.57 -10.58 0.59
N TYR A 675 12.08 -9.99 1.68
CA TYR A 675 10.78 -10.40 2.25
C TYR A 675 9.62 -10.26 1.25
N GLN A 676 9.48 -9.11 0.60
CA GLN A 676 8.36 -8.85 -0.31
C GLN A 676 8.40 -9.76 -1.55
N SER A 677 9.59 -10.04 -2.06
CA SER A 677 9.78 -10.79 -3.31
C SER A 677 9.66 -12.31 -3.10
N ILE A 678 10.14 -12.83 -1.98
CA ILE A 678 10.02 -14.25 -1.62
C ILE A 678 8.61 -14.60 -1.18
N ARG A 679 7.96 -13.75 -0.37
CA ARG A 679 6.61 -13.97 0.16
C ARG A 679 5.57 -14.21 -0.95
N GLU A 680 5.70 -13.56 -2.11
CA GLU A 680 4.74 -13.66 -3.21
C GLU A 680 4.42 -15.12 -3.60
N TYR A 681 5.40 -16.03 -3.49
CA TYR A 681 5.25 -17.43 -3.86
C TYR A 681 5.20 -18.39 -2.66
N HIS A 682 5.16 -17.87 -1.44
CA HIS A 682 4.92 -18.68 -0.24
C HIS A 682 3.41 -18.81 -0.01
N THR A 683 3.02 -19.67 0.93
CA THR A 683 1.60 -20.00 1.16
C THR A 683 0.76 -18.76 1.48
N ASP A 684 1.32 -17.81 2.24
CA ASP A 684 0.69 -16.53 2.58
C ASP A 684 0.53 -15.56 1.39
N GLY A 685 1.34 -15.73 0.33
CA GLY A 685 1.20 -14.99 -0.93
C GLY A 685 0.27 -15.66 -1.95
N LEU A 686 0.30 -17.00 -2.02
CA LEU A 686 -0.48 -17.79 -2.98
C LEU A 686 -1.95 -17.97 -2.57
N ASP A 687 -2.23 -18.20 -1.29
CA ASP A 687 -3.59 -18.51 -0.83
C ASP A 687 -4.61 -17.39 -1.12
N PRO A 688 -4.29 -16.09 -0.91
CA PRO A 688 -5.23 -14.99 -1.21
C PRO A 688 -5.64 -14.90 -2.68
N ASP A 689 -4.83 -15.46 -3.59
CA ASP A 689 -5.07 -15.37 -5.02
C ASP A 689 -5.26 -16.71 -5.73
N TRP A 690 -5.36 -17.79 -4.96
CA TRP A 690 -5.46 -19.17 -5.45
C TRP A 690 -6.66 -19.41 -6.36
N GLY A 691 -7.75 -18.65 -6.18
CA GLY A 691 -8.90 -18.66 -7.10
C GLY A 691 -8.54 -18.37 -8.56
N ARG A 692 -7.35 -17.80 -8.83
CA ARG A 692 -6.84 -17.56 -10.19
C ARG A 692 -6.02 -18.71 -10.77
N VAL A 693 -5.79 -19.80 -10.04
CA VAL A 693 -5.05 -20.98 -10.54
C VAL A 693 -5.69 -21.60 -11.78
N TRP A 694 -7.01 -21.45 -11.95
CA TRP A 694 -7.71 -21.96 -13.14
C TRP A 694 -7.81 -20.94 -14.29
N ARG A 695 -7.27 -19.74 -14.11
CA ARG A 695 -7.40 -18.64 -15.08
C ARG A 695 -6.34 -18.62 -16.13
#